data_AF-A0A2J8TLF7-F1
#
_entry.id   AF-A0A2J8TLF7-F1
#
_cell.length_a   1.000
_cell.length_b   1.000
_cell.length_c   1.000
_cell.angle_alpha   90.00
_cell.angle_beta   90.00
_cell.angle_gamma   90.00
#
_symmetry.space_group_name_H-M   'P 1'
#
loop_
_entity.id
_entity.type
_entity.pdbx_description
1 polymer ?
#
loop_
_entity_poly.entity_id
_entity_poly.type
_entity_poly.pdbx_seq_one_letter_code
_entity_poly.pdbx_strand_id
1 'polypeptide(L)'
;MQQLYSFSLPVFPSPLYPLQDIAKDFPRGEESLERLEEQSVGVIRNTSPLGAEKITGELEEMRKVLEKLRALWEEEEERLRVLLQSRGACEQQIKQLEAELSEFRMVLQRLAQEGLQPAVKAGTEDELVAHWRRYSATQAALASEDPRVDRLQAQLKELIIFPHNLKPLSDSVIAAIQEYQSLKVKSARLRNAAGVELWQHFQRPLQDLQLWKALAQRLLEVTASLPDLPSLHTFLPQIEAALMESSRLKELLTMLQLKKDLLIGVFGQERATALLEQVAGSMRDRDLLHNSLLQRKSKLQSLLAQHKDFGVAFEPLQRKLLDLQVRVQAEKGLQRDLPGKQAQLSRLQGLQEEGLDLGAQMEAARPLVQENPNHRHKMDQLSSDFQALQRSLEDLVDRCRQSVQEHCTFSHQLLELRQWIAVTTQKLKAHRGEAGLGDAESQEAEFERLVAEFPEKEAQLSLVEVQGWLVMEKSSPEGAAVVQAELRELAESWKALRLLEDSLLSLIRNWHLQRMEVDSGKKMVFTNNIPKSGFLINPMDPIPRHRRRVNLLQEEEGSLEDFAQLLRNFEQWLQVENSKLVRIIAMRTSTAEDLRTRKSKLQELEARVPEGQHLFENLLRLGPARGTSDELEDLRYQWMLYKSKLKDAGHLLTQSSPGEPTGFQKTPRWRGLGSLFRRVCCVALPLQLLLLLFLLLLFLLPVREEDRSCTLANNFARSFTLMLRYNGPPPT
;
A
#
# COMPACT_ATOMS: atom_id res chain seq x y z
N MET A 1 8.32 69.38 -55.50
CA MET A 1 8.00 68.48 -56.64
C MET A 1 6.59 67.90 -56.42
N GLN A 2 5.47 68.62 -56.54
CA GLN A 2 5.09 69.68 -57.49
C GLN A 2 5.07 69.20 -58.96
N GLN A 3 4.04 68.42 -59.30
CA GLN A 3 3.39 68.43 -60.63
C GLN A 3 1.88 68.31 -60.42
N LEU A 4 1.24 69.42 -60.04
CA LEU A 4 -0.21 69.54 -60.10
C LEU A 4 -0.59 69.76 -61.56
N TYR A 5 -1.10 68.73 -62.23
CA TYR A 5 -1.74 68.89 -63.54
C TYR A 5 -3.10 69.58 -63.37
N SER A 6 -3.06 70.91 -63.26
CA SER A 6 -4.24 71.75 -63.39
C SER A 6 -4.78 71.63 -64.81
N PHE A 7 -5.70 70.69 -65.04
CA PHE A 7 -6.52 70.66 -66.24
C PHE A 7 -7.50 71.85 -66.21
N SER A 8 -6.98 73.02 -66.56
CA SER A 8 -7.77 74.15 -66.98
C SER A 8 -8.54 73.74 -68.23
N LEU A 9 -9.80 73.35 -68.04
CA LEU A 9 -10.77 73.23 -69.13
C LEU A 9 -10.68 74.51 -69.99
N PRO A 10 -10.77 74.40 -71.34
CA PRO A 10 -10.79 75.58 -72.18
C PRO A 10 -11.92 76.50 -71.71
N VAL A 11 -11.57 77.76 -71.43
CA VAL A 11 -12.57 78.82 -71.22
C VAL A 11 -13.15 79.13 -72.58
N PHE A 12 -14.08 78.28 -73.02
CA PHE A 12 -15.02 78.66 -74.07
C PHE A 12 -15.70 79.95 -73.59
N PRO A 13 -15.73 81.02 -74.40
CA PRO A 13 -16.56 82.17 -74.07
C PRO A 13 -17.98 81.67 -73.88
N SER A 14 -18.69 82.14 -72.85
CA SER A 14 -20.01 81.60 -72.53
C SER A 14 -20.92 81.71 -73.76
N PRO A 15 -21.71 80.68 -74.10
CA PRO A 15 -22.55 80.68 -75.30
C PRO A 15 -23.62 81.79 -75.28
N LEU A 16 -23.81 82.43 -74.12
CA LEU A 16 -24.59 83.66 -73.95
C LEU A 16 -23.95 84.88 -74.62
N TYR A 17 -22.61 84.98 -74.80
CA TYR A 17 -21.99 86.15 -75.44
C TYR A 17 -22.45 86.33 -76.91
N PRO A 18 -22.35 85.32 -77.79
CA PRO A 18 -22.88 85.43 -79.16
C PRO A 18 -24.38 85.73 -79.22
N LEU A 19 -25.18 85.16 -78.29
CA LEU A 19 -26.61 85.45 -78.22
C LEU A 19 -26.89 86.87 -77.73
N GLN A 20 -26.12 87.40 -76.78
CA GLN A 20 -26.21 88.80 -76.33
C GLN A 20 -25.72 89.80 -77.39
N ASP A 21 -24.87 89.39 -78.33
CA ASP A 21 -24.57 90.20 -79.52
C ASP A 21 -25.74 90.19 -80.51
N ILE A 22 -26.32 89.04 -80.84
CA ILE A 22 -27.54 88.94 -81.67
C ILE A 22 -28.70 89.74 -81.06
N ALA A 23 -28.81 89.77 -79.72
CA ALA A 23 -29.83 90.54 -79.01
C ALA A 23 -29.78 92.05 -79.29
N LYS A 24 -28.61 92.60 -79.62
CA LYS A 24 -28.40 94.03 -79.91
C LYS A 24 -28.85 94.41 -81.33
N ASP A 25 -29.01 93.44 -82.23
CA ASP A 25 -29.46 93.67 -83.59
C ASP A 25 -31.00 93.65 -83.74
N PHE A 26 -31.75 93.02 -82.82
CA PHE A 26 -33.22 93.06 -82.87
C PHE A 26 -33.81 94.48 -82.87
N PRO A 27 -33.40 95.43 -82.01
CA PRO A 27 -33.93 96.80 -82.04
C PRO A 27 -33.61 97.52 -83.36
N ARG A 28 -32.46 97.23 -83.98
CA ARG A 28 -32.10 97.74 -85.31
C ARG A 28 -32.96 97.12 -86.40
N GLY A 29 -33.33 95.85 -86.28
CA GLY A 29 -34.27 95.17 -87.17
C GLY A 29 -35.69 95.73 -87.06
N GLU A 30 -36.17 95.96 -85.84
CA GLU A 30 -37.48 96.57 -85.56
C GLU A 30 -37.55 98.02 -86.06
N GLU A 31 -36.57 98.88 -85.73
CA GLU A 31 -36.51 100.25 -86.26
C GLU A 31 -36.41 100.29 -87.80
N SER A 32 -35.73 99.29 -88.41
CA SER A 32 -35.68 99.17 -89.87
C SER A 32 -37.00 98.71 -90.48
N LEU A 33 -37.77 97.85 -89.79
CA LEU A 33 -39.11 97.45 -90.21
C LEU A 33 -40.10 98.61 -90.08
N GLU A 34 -40.12 99.33 -88.95
CA GLU A 34 -41.02 100.48 -88.73
C GLU A 34 -40.84 101.55 -89.81
N ARG A 35 -39.60 101.94 -90.13
CA ARG A 35 -39.30 102.88 -91.23
C ARG A 35 -39.75 102.37 -92.60
N LEU A 36 -39.73 101.05 -92.83
CA LEU A 36 -40.14 100.43 -94.09
C LEU A 36 -41.66 100.32 -94.18
N GLU A 37 -42.35 100.03 -93.08
CA GLU A 37 -43.80 100.15 -92.93
C GLU A 37 -44.26 101.60 -93.19
N GLU A 38 -43.66 102.61 -92.55
CA GLU A 38 -43.95 104.03 -92.78
C GLU A 38 -43.83 104.42 -94.26
N GLN A 39 -42.71 104.05 -94.90
CA GLN A 39 -42.47 104.34 -96.32
C GLN A 39 -43.45 103.57 -97.23
N SER A 40 -43.82 102.34 -96.86
CA SER A 40 -44.77 101.52 -97.62
C SER A 40 -46.16 102.17 -97.72
N VAL A 41 -46.62 102.92 -96.72
CA VAL A 41 -47.93 103.61 -96.75
C VAL A 41 -48.05 104.53 -97.96
N GLY A 42 -46.95 105.18 -98.36
CA GLY A 42 -46.90 106.01 -99.57
C GLY A 42 -46.94 105.19 -100.88
N VAL A 43 -46.36 103.99 -100.89
CA VAL A 43 -46.32 103.10 -102.06
C VAL A 43 -47.66 102.37 -102.24
N ILE A 44 -48.19 101.79 -101.16
CA ILE A 44 -49.48 101.08 -101.08
C ILE A 44 -50.62 101.95 -101.64
N ARG A 45 -50.67 103.23 -101.26
CA ARG A 45 -51.68 104.20 -101.74
C ARG A 45 -51.64 104.49 -103.25
N ASN A 46 -50.52 104.19 -103.92
CA ASN A 46 -50.31 104.48 -105.34
C ASN A 46 -50.16 103.21 -106.20
N THR A 47 -50.44 102.03 -105.63
CA THR A 47 -50.31 100.72 -106.28
C THR A 47 -51.69 100.11 -106.54
N SER A 48 -51.80 99.17 -107.49
CA SER A 48 -53.04 98.40 -107.71
C SER A 48 -53.39 97.55 -106.46
N PRO A 49 -54.67 97.23 -106.20
CA PRO A 49 -55.07 96.55 -104.96
C PRO A 49 -54.34 95.22 -104.72
N LEU A 50 -54.14 94.40 -105.77
CA LEU A 50 -53.35 93.15 -105.67
C LEU A 50 -51.87 93.39 -105.33
N GLY A 51 -51.29 94.51 -105.73
CA GLY A 51 -49.93 94.90 -105.35
C GLY A 51 -49.85 95.48 -103.95
N ALA A 52 -50.87 96.24 -103.53
CA ALA A 52 -51.03 96.72 -102.16
C ALA A 52 -51.14 95.55 -101.16
N GLU A 53 -52.02 94.58 -101.44
CA GLU A 53 -52.17 93.35 -100.64
C GLU A 53 -50.85 92.57 -100.54
N LYS A 54 -50.11 92.45 -101.65
CA LYS A 54 -48.80 91.79 -101.68
C LYS A 54 -47.75 92.50 -100.81
N ILE A 55 -47.66 93.83 -100.87
CA ILE A 55 -46.73 94.61 -100.04
C ILE A 55 -47.10 94.49 -98.55
N THR A 56 -48.39 94.57 -98.21
CA THR A 56 -48.83 94.33 -96.82
C THR A 56 -48.55 92.91 -96.36
N GLY A 57 -48.67 91.91 -97.25
CA GLY A 57 -48.32 90.52 -96.96
C GLY A 57 -46.82 90.33 -96.70
N GLU A 58 -45.96 90.95 -97.50
CA GLU A 58 -44.50 90.89 -97.33
C GLU A 58 -44.03 91.58 -96.03
N LEU A 59 -44.63 92.70 -95.65
CA LEU A 59 -44.39 93.37 -94.36
C LEU A 59 -44.86 92.53 -93.17
N GLU A 60 -46.07 91.99 -93.25
CA GLU A 60 -46.67 91.10 -92.26
C GLU A 60 -45.85 89.79 -92.11
N GLU A 61 -45.26 89.28 -93.20
CA GLU A 61 -44.30 88.17 -93.17
C GLU A 61 -42.96 88.58 -92.52
N MET A 62 -42.41 89.74 -92.85
CA MET A 62 -41.18 90.26 -92.22
C MET A 62 -41.35 90.46 -90.70
N ARG A 63 -42.49 91.01 -90.28
CA ARG A 63 -42.91 91.13 -88.88
C ARG A 63 -42.96 89.77 -88.19
N LYS A 64 -43.66 88.80 -88.80
CA LYS A 64 -43.74 87.41 -88.31
C LYS A 64 -42.40 86.67 -88.31
N VAL A 65 -41.45 87.04 -89.17
CA VAL A 65 -40.08 86.48 -89.16
C VAL A 65 -39.27 87.04 -88.00
N LEU A 66 -39.33 88.36 -87.74
CA LEU A 66 -38.67 88.96 -86.57
C LEU A 66 -39.24 88.44 -85.26
N GLU A 67 -40.57 88.33 -85.13
CA GLU A 67 -41.23 87.75 -83.94
C GLU A 67 -40.81 86.29 -83.72
N LYS A 68 -40.74 85.46 -84.77
CA LYS A 68 -40.24 84.07 -84.68
C LYS A 68 -38.78 84.00 -84.29
N LEU A 69 -37.92 84.87 -84.85
CA LEU A 69 -36.50 84.90 -84.50
C LEU A 69 -36.29 85.33 -83.05
N ARG A 70 -37.07 86.30 -82.55
CA ARG A 70 -37.09 86.69 -81.14
C ARG A 70 -37.54 85.52 -80.24
N ALA A 71 -38.63 84.83 -80.58
CA ALA A 71 -39.12 83.69 -79.81
C ALA A 71 -38.09 82.52 -79.76
N LEU A 72 -37.48 82.18 -80.90
CA LEU A 72 -36.42 81.17 -80.96
C LEU A 72 -35.16 81.58 -80.18
N TRP A 73 -34.84 82.88 -80.14
CA TRP A 73 -33.74 83.42 -79.34
C TRP A 73 -34.03 83.31 -77.83
N GLU A 74 -35.22 83.69 -77.37
CA GLU A 74 -35.63 83.53 -75.97
C GLU A 74 -35.63 82.05 -75.55
N GLU A 75 -36.12 81.15 -76.41
CA GLU A 75 -36.09 79.71 -76.17
C GLU A 75 -34.65 79.17 -76.05
N GLU A 76 -33.73 79.55 -76.95
CA GLU A 76 -32.33 79.10 -76.88
C GLU A 76 -31.54 79.78 -75.75
N GLU A 77 -31.81 81.04 -75.41
CA GLU A 77 -31.16 81.69 -74.26
C GLU A 77 -31.60 81.03 -72.95
N GLU A 78 -32.89 80.73 -72.77
CA GLU A 78 -33.38 80.04 -71.57
C GLU A 78 -32.92 78.57 -71.53
N ARG A 79 -32.91 77.85 -72.66
CA ARG A 79 -32.30 76.50 -72.75
C ARG A 79 -30.84 76.52 -72.30
N LEU A 80 -30.05 77.47 -72.80
CA LEU A 80 -28.63 77.59 -72.42
C LEU A 80 -28.45 78.09 -70.98
N ARG A 81 -29.34 78.96 -70.48
CA ARG A 81 -29.36 79.41 -69.08
C ARG A 81 -29.62 78.24 -68.13
N VAL A 82 -30.60 77.39 -68.42
CA VAL A 82 -30.91 76.15 -67.67
C VAL A 82 -29.78 75.11 -67.78
N LEU A 83 -29.16 74.95 -68.96
CA LEU A 83 -28.01 74.06 -69.14
C LEU A 83 -26.76 74.56 -68.38
N LEU A 84 -26.53 75.87 -68.31
CA LEU A 84 -25.44 76.46 -67.54
C LEU A 84 -25.69 76.37 -66.02
N GLN A 85 -26.93 76.57 -65.56
CA GLN A 85 -27.30 76.39 -64.15
C GLN A 85 -27.15 74.93 -63.69
N SER A 86 -27.69 73.98 -64.45
CA SER A 86 -27.59 72.54 -64.14
C SER A 86 -26.14 72.03 -64.22
N ARG A 87 -25.36 72.49 -65.20
CA ARG A 87 -23.91 72.23 -65.24
C ARG A 87 -23.19 72.84 -64.03
N GLY A 88 -23.50 74.08 -63.65
CA GLY A 88 -22.90 74.73 -62.48
C GLY A 88 -23.21 74.00 -61.17
N ALA A 89 -24.43 73.49 -61.01
CA ALA A 89 -24.82 72.65 -59.89
C ALA A 89 -24.05 71.30 -59.88
N CYS A 90 -23.93 70.66 -61.04
CA CYS A 90 -23.13 69.43 -61.19
C CYS A 90 -21.65 69.65 -60.84
N GLU A 91 -21.03 70.74 -61.32
CA GLU A 91 -19.64 71.10 -60.99
C GLU A 91 -19.45 71.48 -59.51
N GLN A 92 -20.51 71.89 -58.79
CA GLN A 92 -20.49 72.07 -57.33
C GLN A 92 -20.64 70.74 -56.59
N GLN A 93 -21.55 69.86 -57.02
CA GLN A 93 -21.73 68.52 -56.47
C GLN A 93 -20.46 67.66 -56.59
N ILE A 94 -19.75 67.75 -57.73
CA ILE A 94 -18.45 67.09 -57.94
C ILE A 94 -17.42 67.55 -56.88
N LYS A 95 -17.27 68.86 -56.68
CA LYS A 95 -16.31 69.41 -55.70
C LYS A 95 -16.66 69.03 -54.25
N GLN A 96 -17.96 68.99 -53.94
CA GLN A 96 -18.44 68.54 -52.64
C GLN A 96 -18.13 67.05 -52.41
N LEU A 97 -18.36 66.20 -53.41
CA LEU A 97 -18.01 64.78 -53.36
C LEU A 97 -16.49 64.56 -53.25
N GLU A 98 -15.67 65.31 -53.98
CA GLU A 98 -14.21 65.26 -53.87
C GLU A 98 -13.72 65.63 -52.45
N ALA A 99 -14.33 66.66 -51.83
CA ALA A 99 -14.04 67.04 -50.46
C ALA A 99 -14.43 65.94 -49.46
N GLU A 100 -15.66 65.42 -49.53
CA GLU A 100 -16.15 64.35 -48.64
C GLU A 100 -15.34 63.05 -48.78
N LEU A 101 -14.90 62.70 -49.99
CA LEU A 101 -13.98 61.58 -50.25
C LEU A 101 -12.60 61.79 -49.61
N SER A 102 -12.09 63.02 -49.64
CA SER A 102 -10.78 63.36 -49.07
C SER A 102 -10.80 63.24 -47.53
N GLU A 103 -11.85 63.73 -46.87
CA GLU A 103 -12.07 63.54 -45.44
C GLU A 103 -12.19 62.05 -45.09
N PHE A 104 -13.02 61.32 -45.83
CA PHE A 104 -13.28 59.90 -45.58
C PHE A 104 -11.98 59.09 -45.66
N ARG A 105 -11.15 59.30 -46.69
CA ARG A 105 -9.82 58.66 -46.80
C ARG A 105 -8.89 59.01 -45.64
N MET A 106 -8.89 60.26 -45.16
CA MET A 106 -8.09 60.65 -43.99
C MET A 106 -8.55 59.94 -42.70
N VAL A 107 -9.86 59.69 -42.54
CA VAL A 107 -10.40 58.89 -41.43
C VAL A 107 -9.98 57.41 -41.57
N LEU A 108 -10.12 56.81 -42.76
CA LEU A 108 -9.71 55.43 -43.02
C LEU A 108 -8.21 55.19 -42.75
N GLN A 109 -7.34 56.11 -43.19
CA GLN A 109 -5.89 56.01 -42.97
C GLN A 109 -5.54 56.09 -41.48
N ARG A 110 -6.17 57.01 -40.72
CA ARG A 110 -5.97 57.12 -39.27
C ARG A 110 -6.38 55.84 -38.54
N LEU A 111 -7.59 55.34 -38.82
CA LEU A 111 -8.11 54.10 -38.21
C LEU A 111 -7.27 52.87 -38.57
N ALA A 112 -6.65 52.84 -39.76
CA ALA A 112 -5.71 51.79 -40.13
C ALA A 112 -4.39 51.87 -39.34
N GLN A 113 -3.81 53.06 -39.20
CA GLN A 113 -2.51 53.27 -38.53
C GLN A 113 -2.57 53.12 -37.01
N GLU A 114 -3.60 53.66 -36.37
CA GLU A 114 -3.81 53.58 -34.92
C GLU A 114 -4.41 52.23 -34.50
N GLY A 115 -5.26 51.66 -35.36
CA GLY A 115 -6.17 50.58 -34.98
C GLY A 115 -5.78 49.17 -35.38
N LEU A 116 -5.08 48.99 -36.51
CA LEU A 116 -4.85 47.66 -37.12
C LEU A 116 -3.39 47.19 -37.07
N GLN A 117 -2.57 47.77 -36.19
CA GLN A 117 -1.20 47.28 -35.97
C GLN A 117 -1.23 45.83 -35.48
N PRO A 118 -0.52 44.90 -36.14
CA PRO A 118 -0.48 43.51 -35.71
C PRO A 118 0.24 43.41 -34.36
N ALA A 119 -0.40 42.78 -33.38
CA ALA A 119 0.17 42.63 -32.06
C ALA A 119 1.47 41.79 -32.11
N VAL A 120 2.54 42.32 -31.52
CA VAL A 120 3.61 41.48 -30.97
C VAL A 120 2.95 40.52 -29.96
N LYS A 121 3.39 39.25 -29.91
CA LYS A 121 2.80 38.21 -29.05
C LYS A 121 2.66 38.72 -27.61
N ALA A 122 1.43 39.02 -27.21
CA ALA A 122 1.11 39.54 -25.89
C ALA A 122 1.40 38.47 -24.83
N GLY A 123 2.09 38.87 -23.76
CA GLY A 123 2.48 37.98 -22.66
C GLY A 123 1.47 37.97 -21.52
N THR A 124 0.81 39.11 -21.26
CA THR A 124 -0.07 39.30 -20.10
C THR A 124 -1.55 39.37 -20.46
N GLU A 125 -2.42 39.13 -19.47
CA GLU A 125 -3.87 39.25 -19.64
C GLU A 125 -4.28 40.69 -20.01
N ASP A 126 -3.68 41.69 -19.35
CA ASP A 126 -4.01 43.10 -19.55
C ASP A 126 -3.61 43.60 -20.95
N GLU A 127 -2.50 43.11 -21.52
CA GLU A 127 -2.14 43.34 -22.93
C GLU A 127 -3.19 42.78 -23.89
N LEU A 128 -3.64 41.53 -23.68
CA LEU A 128 -4.67 40.89 -24.50
C LEU A 128 -6.01 41.65 -24.41
N VAL A 129 -6.40 42.08 -23.20
CA VAL A 129 -7.58 42.91 -22.98
C VAL A 129 -7.46 44.27 -23.66
N ALA A 130 -6.29 44.92 -23.58
CA ALA A 130 -6.02 46.19 -24.24
C ALA A 130 -6.09 46.07 -25.77
N HIS A 131 -5.54 45.00 -26.36
CA HIS A 131 -5.63 44.72 -27.79
C HIS A 131 -7.07 44.48 -28.23
N TRP A 132 -7.84 43.64 -27.53
CA TRP A 132 -9.26 43.42 -27.84
C TRP A 132 -10.08 44.71 -27.72
N ARG A 133 -9.84 45.53 -26.69
CA ARG A 133 -10.51 46.84 -26.52
C ARG A 133 -10.18 47.78 -27.70
N ARG A 134 -8.92 47.84 -28.14
CA ARG A 134 -8.49 48.63 -29.31
C ARG A 134 -9.21 48.20 -30.59
N TYR A 135 -9.18 46.91 -30.93
CA TYR A 135 -9.86 46.37 -32.11
C TYR A 135 -11.40 46.50 -32.06
N SER A 136 -11.98 46.56 -30.86
CA SER A 136 -13.41 46.81 -30.64
C SER A 136 -13.77 48.28 -30.85
N ALA A 137 -12.95 49.21 -30.35
CA ALA A 137 -13.13 50.65 -30.55
C ALA A 137 -12.97 51.04 -32.04
N THR A 138 -12.00 50.46 -32.74
CA THR A 138 -11.79 50.72 -34.18
C THR A 138 -12.93 50.16 -35.03
N GLN A 139 -13.50 49.01 -34.65
CA GLN A 139 -14.69 48.48 -35.30
C GLN A 139 -15.92 49.39 -35.07
N ALA A 140 -16.08 49.97 -33.87
CA ALA A 140 -17.14 50.93 -33.59
C ALA A 140 -16.96 52.24 -34.37
N ALA A 141 -15.73 52.76 -34.45
CA ALA A 141 -15.42 53.95 -35.24
C ALA A 141 -15.65 53.73 -36.75
N LEU A 142 -15.33 52.54 -37.27
CA LEU A 142 -15.70 52.16 -38.65
C LEU A 142 -17.22 52.06 -38.84
N ALA A 143 -17.98 51.60 -37.83
CA ALA A 143 -19.44 51.56 -37.91
C ALA A 143 -20.10 52.95 -37.89
N SER A 144 -19.53 53.94 -37.20
CA SER A 144 -20.03 55.33 -37.28
C SER A 144 -19.83 55.99 -38.64
N GLU A 145 -18.98 55.43 -39.51
CA GLU A 145 -18.76 55.90 -40.88
C GLU A 145 -19.67 55.22 -41.92
N ASP A 146 -20.45 54.18 -41.57
CA ASP A 146 -21.48 53.59 -42.47
C ASP A 146 -22.40 54.64 -43.13
N PRO A 147 -23.02 55.61 -42.40
CA PRO A 147 -23.87 56.63 -43.03
C PRO A 147 -23.11 57.64 -43.91
N ARG A 148 -21.78 57.69 -43.87
CA ARG A 148 -20.96 58.42 -44.87
C ARG A 148 -20.82 57.59 -46.13
N VAL A 149 -20.59 56.29 -46.02
CA VAL A 149 -20.55 55.35 -47.16
C VAL A 149 -21.88 55.32 -47.90
N ASP A 150 -23.01 55.34 -47.19
CA ASP A 150 -24.33 55.41 -47.82
C ASP A 150 -24.56 56.72 -48.58
N ARG A 151 -24.10 57.87 -48.04
CA ARG A 151 -24.17 59.17 -48.75
C ARG A 151 -23.29 59.21 -50.00
N LEU A 152 -22.05 58.72 -49.91
CA LEU A 152 -21.13 58.61 -51.06
C LEU A 152 -21.73 57.72 -52.17
N GLN A 153 -22.44 56.64 -51.79
CA GLN A 153 -23.17 55.80 -52.75
C GLN A 153 -24.42 56.48 -53.34
N ALA A 154 -25.10 57.35 -52.60
CA ALA A 154 -26.25 58.10 -53.10
C ALA A 154 -25.80 59.20 -54.08
N GLN A 155 -24.83 60.03 -53.69
CA GLN A 155 -24.20 61.06 -54.53
C GLN A 155 -23.66 60.46 -55.84
N LEU A 156 -23.02 59.29 -55.78
CA LEU A 156 -22.53 58.59 -56.97
C LEU A 156 -23.67 58.15 -57.92
N LYS A 157 -24.82 57.70 -57.38
CA LYS A 157 -25.99 57.31 -58.21
C LYS A 157 -26.63 58.51 -58.91
N GLU A 158 -26.71 59.66 -58.25
CA GLU A 158 -27.23 60.91 -58.83
C GLU A 158 -26.31 61.43 -59.95
N LEU A 159 -24.99 61.38 -59.74
CA LEU A 159 -24.01 61.87 -60.72
C LEU A 159 -23.92 61.01 -61.99
N ILE A 160 -24.26 59.72 -61.94
CA ILE A 160 -24.29 58.81 -63.12
C ILE A 160 -25.24 59.30 -64.23
N ILE A 161 -26.19 60.19 -63.92
CA ILE A 161 -27.12 60.81 -64.88
C ILE A 161 -26.38 61.73 -65.88
N PHE A 162 -25.20 62.25 -65.53
CA PHE A 162 -24.44 63.19 -66.36
C PHE A 162 -23.29 62.50 -67.13
N PRO A 163 -23.36 62.38 -68.48
CA PRO A 163 -22.49 61.46 -69.24
C PRO A 163 -21.04 61.93 -69.48
N HIS A 164 -20.58 63.02 -68.86
CA HIS A 164 -19.29 63.64 -69.19
C HIS A 164 -18.22 63.42 -68.12
N ASN A 165 -17.22 62.58 -68.45
CA ASN A 165 -15.91 62.44 -67.78
C ASN A 165 -15.86 62.08 -66.28
N LEU A 166 -16.95 61.59 -65.68
CA LEU A 166 -17.00 61.23 -64.26
C LEU A 166 -16.24 59.95 -63.84
N LYS A 167 -15.74 59.14 -64.79
CA LYS A 167 -15.13 57.82 -64.49
C LYS A 167 -14.00 57.84 -63.43
N PRO A 168 -13.02 58.78 -63.46
CA PRO A 168 -11.97 58.81 -62.46
C PRO A 168 -12.50 59.05 -61.03
N LEU A 169 -13.60 59.81 -60.92
CA LEU A 169 -14.26 60.07 -59.65
C LEU A 169 -15.07 58.85 -59.17
N SER A 170 -15.82 58.18 -60.06
CA SER A 170 -16.53 56.95 -59.70
C SER A 170 -15.58 55.84 -59.22
N ASP A 171 -14.47 55.66 -59.92
CA ASP A 171 -13.46 54.65 -59.58
C ASP A 171 -12.79 54.99 -58.24
N SER A 172 -12.58 56.29 -57.97
CA SER A 172 -12.06 56.81 -56.69
C SER A 172 -13.05 56.58 -55.53
N VAL A 173 -14.36 56.80 -55.72
CA VAL A 173 -15.40 56.47 -54.73
C VAL A 173 -15.41 54.97 -54.43
N ILE A 174 -15.44 54.15 -55.49
CA ILE A 174 -15.51 52.68 -55.37
C ILE A 174 -14.28 52.14 -54.64
N ALA A 175 -13.08 52.64 -54.95
CA ALA A 175 -11.85 52.26 -54.26
C ALA A 175 -11.91 52.60 -52.75
N ALA A 176 -12.39 53.79 -52.37
CA ALA A 176 -12.52 54.17 -50.96
C ALA A 176 -13.54 53.30 -50.19
N ILE A 177 -14.64 52.91 -50.85
CA ILE A 177 -15.63 51.98 -50.28
C ILE A 177 -15.05 50.56 -50.14
N GLN A 178 -14.25 50.09 -51.11
CA GLN A 178 -13.54 48.82 -51.03
C GLN A 178 -12.47 48.81 -49.92
N GLU A 179 -11.72 49.89 -49.75
CA GLU A 179 -10.80 50.09 -48.63
C GLU A 179 -11.55 50.02 -47.29
N TYR A 180 -12.66 50.74 -47.15
CA TYR A 180 -13.51 50.69 -45.96
C TYR A 180 -14.00 49.27 -45.64
N GLN A 181 -14.57 48.55 -46.62
CA GLN A 181 -15.01 47.17 -46.43
C GLN A 181 -13.85 46.24 -46.06
N SER A 182 -12.68 46.43 -46.68
CA SER A 182 -11.45 45.70 -46.33
C SER A 182 -11.03 45.95 -44.87
N LEU A 183 -11.06 47.19 -44.42
CA LEU A 183 -10.75 47.60 -43.04
C LEU A 183 -11.78 47.05 -42.04
N LYS A 184 -13.08 47.09 -42.36
CA LYS A 184 -14.16 46.54 -41.55
C LYS A 184 -13.99 45.03 -41.33
N VAL A 185 -13.68 44.29 -42.41
CA VAL A 185 -13.38 42.85 -42.34
C VAL A 185 -12.08 42.56 -41.58
N LYS A 186 -11.01 43.36 -41.76
CA LYS A 186 -9.75 43.22 -41.02
C LYS A 186 -9.94 43.46 -39.51
N SER A 187 -10.62 44.54 -39.11
CA SER A 187 -10.89 44.88 -37.71
C SER A 187 -11.73 43.79 -37.02
N ALA A 188 -12.76 43.27 -37.71
CA ALA A 188 -13.57 42.18 -37.19
C ALA A 188 -12.75 40.88 -37.00
N ARG A 189 -11.86 40.54 -37.96
CA ARG A 189 -10.96 39.38 -37.84
C ARG A 189 -10.00 39.52 -36.66
N LEU A 190 -9.36 40.68 -36.48
CA LEU A 190 -8.42 40.91 -35.37
C LEU A 190 -9.13 40.93 -34.01
N ARG A 191 -10.30 41.56 -33.89
CA ARG A 191 -11.13 41.50 -32.67
C ARG A 191 -11.49 40.05 -32.31
N ASN A 192 -11.94 39.27 -33.30
CA ASN A 192 -12.33 37.89 -33.08
C ASN A 192 -11.14 37.00 -32.69
N ALA A 193 -9.96 37.21 -33.30
CA ALA A 193 -8.72 36.51 -32.93
C ALA A 193 -8.31 36.83 -31.49
N ALA A 194 -8.23 38.11 -31.11
CA ALA A 194 -7.93 38.52 -29.74
C ALA A 194 -8.98 38.00 -28.72
N GLY A 195 -10.25 37.91 -29.13
CA GLY A 195 -11.30 37.26 -28.34
C GLY A 195 -11.05 35.76 -28.12
N VAL A 196 -10.63 35.02 -29.14
CA VAL A 196 -10.27 33.60 -29.02
C VAL A 196 -9.03 33.41 -28.14
N GLU A 197 -8.02 34.29 -28.24
CA GLU A 197 -6.84 34.26 -27.37
C GLU A 197 -7.20 34.53 -25.90
N LEU A 198 -8.06 35.53 -25.63
CA LEU A 198 -8.62 35.78 -24.29
C LEU A 198 -9.42 34.59 -23.76
N TRP A 199 -10.26 33.95 -24.59
CA TRP A 199 -11.01 32.76 -24.20
C TRP A 199 -10.08 31.60 -23.81
N GLN A 200 -9.05 31.35 -24.62
CA GLN A 200 -8.02 30.35 -24.29
C GLN A 200 -7.27 30.69 -23.00
N HIS A 201 -6.94 31.97 -22.77
CA HIS A 201 -6.29 32.41 -21.54
C HIS A 201 -7.15 32.11 -20.30
N PHE A 202 -8.44 32.51 -20.31
CA PHE A 202 -9.36 32.26 -19.20
C PHE A 202 -9.74 30.78 -19.01
N GLN A 203 -9.55 29.93 -20.04
CA GLN A 203 -9.76 28.49 -19.93
C GLN A 203 -8.55 27.73 -19.34
N ARG A 204 -7.33 28.29 -19.34
CA ARG A 204 -6.13 27.61 -18.77
C ARG A 204 -6.29 27.25 -17.28
N PRO A 205 -6.73 28.15 -16.38
CA PRO A 205 -6.94 27.79 -14.97
C PRO A 205 -7.96 26.66 -14.75
N LEU A 206 -8.93 26.48 -15.66
CA LEU A 206 -9.87 25.35 -15.61
C LEU A 206 -9.24 24.03 -16.09
N GLN A 207 -8.29 24.09 -17.03
CA GLN A 207 -7.52 22.93 -17.49
C GLN A 207 -6.52 22.48 -16.41
N ASP A 208 -5.76 23.42 -15.84
CA ASP A 208 -4.86 23.18 -14.70
C ASP A 208 -5.62 22.53 -13.53
N LEU A 209 -6.86 22.98 -13.27
CA LEU A 209 -7.73 22.42 -12.25
C LEU A 209 -8.15 20.96 -12.52
N GLN A 210 -8.35 20.55 -13.78
CA GLN A 210 -8.63 19.14 -14.09
C GLN A 210 -7.38 18.25 -13.91
N LEU A 211 -6.20 18.76 -14.28
CA LEU A 211 -4.92 18.07 -14.03
C LEU A 211 -4.68 17.91 -12.52
N TRP A 212 -4.90 18.98 -11.76
CA TRP A 212 -4.87 18.96 -10.30
C TRP A 212 -5.90 17.99 -9.71
N LYS A 213 -7.13 17.95 -10.24
CA LYS A 213 -8.20 17.05 -9.79
C LYS A 213 -7.80 15.58 -9.94
N ALA A 214 -7.26 15.19 -11.10
CA ALA A 214 -6.75 13.84 -11.34
C ALA A 214 -5.57 13.49 -10.41
N LEU A 215 -4.65 14.43 -10.19
CA LEU A 215 -3.53 14.26 -9.25
C LEU A 215 -4.00 14.11 -7.80
N ALA A 216 -4.97 14.92 -7.37
CA ALA A 216 -5.57 14.87 -6.04
C ALA A 216 -6.28 13.53 -5.79
N GLN A 217 -7.08 13.06 -6.75
CA GLN A 217 -7.74 11.75 -6.70
C GLN A 217 -6.71 10.61 -6.59
N ARG A 218 -5.68 10.60 -7.46
CA ARG A 218 -4.60 9.61 -7.41
C ARG A 218 -3.84 9.63 -6.07
N LEU A 219 -3.56 10.79 -5.49
CA LEU A 219 -2.91 10.87 -4.17
C LEU A 219 -3.81 10.33 -3.05
N LEU A 220 -5.13 10.59 -3.09
CA LEU A 220 -6.08 10.05 -2.12
C LEU A 220 -6.21 8.52 -2.22
N GLU A 221 -6.24 7.98 -3.44
CA GLU A 221 -6.28 6.54 -3.72
C GLU A 221 -4.99 5.84 -3.30
N VAL A 222 -3.83 6.29 -3.80
CA VAL A 222 -2.53 5.66 -3.53
C VAL A 222 -2.18 5.71 -2.05
N THR A 223 -2.52 6.78 -1.34
CA THR A 223 -2.25 6.87 0.10
C THR A 223 -3.29 6.18 0.99
N ALA A 224 -4.42 5.70 0.45
CA ALA A 224 -5.56 5.22 1.24
C ALA A 224 -5.17 4.19 2.32
N SER A 225 -4.31 3.23 1.97
CA SER A 225 -3.97 2.05 2.78
C SER A 225 -2.50 1.95 3.22
N LEU A 226 -1.67 2.97 2.98
CA LEU A 226 -0.22 2.91 3.24
C LEU A 226 0.13 2.91 4.74
N PRO A 227 0.90 1.91 5.26
CA PRO A 227 1.26 1.81 6.67
C PRO A 227 2.75 2.10 6.97
N ASP A 228 3.61 2.28 5.96
CA ASP A 228 5.06 2.26 6.07
C ASP A 228 5.70 3.66 6.13
N LEU A 229 6.75 3.80 6.94
CA LEU A 229 7.42 5.08 7.17
C LEU A 229 8.05 5.72 5.91
N PRO A 230 8.70 4.97 5.00
CA PRO A 230 9.24 5.56 3.76
C PRO A 230 8.16 6.17 2.86
N SER A 231 7.00 5.51 2.69
CA SER A 231 5.91 6.07 1.88
C SER A 231 5.25 7.28 2.53
N LEU A 232 5.11 7.31 3.87
CA LEU A 232 4.67 8.50 4.61
C LEU A 232 5.54 9.73 4.28
N HIS A 233 6.86 9.59 4.37
CA HIS A 233 7.80 10.66 4.01
C HIS A 233 7.77 11.03 2.52
N THR A 234 7.43 10.09 1.64
CA THR A 234 7.38 10.31 0.19
C THR A 234 6.10 11.04 -0.25
N PHE A 235 4.94 10.69 0.31
CA PHE A 235 3.64 11.21 -0.13
C PHE A 235 3.13 12.42 0.67
N LEU A 236 3.55 12.62 1.92
CA LEU A 236 3.14 13.79 2.70
C LEU A 236 3.57 15.12 2.00
N PRO A 237 4.81 15.30 1.52
CA PRO A 237 5.20 16.51 0.78
C PRO A 237 4.46 16.68 -0.56
N GLN A 238 4.08 15.57 -1.22
CA GLN A 238 3.30 15.62 -2.46
C GLN A 238 1.87 16.11 -2.21
N ILE A 239 1.25 15.70 -1.11
CA ILE A 239 -0.07 16.19 -0.68
C ILE A 239 0.03 17.67 -0.25
N GLU A 240 1.12 18.08 0.40
CA GLU A 240 1.35 19.49 0.74
C GLU A 240 1.54 20.37 -0.50
N ALA A 241 2.32 19.93 -1.48
CA ALA A 241 2.45 20.61 -2.78
C ALA A 241 1.10 20.68 -3.52
N ALA A 242 0.32 19.60 -3.52
CA ALA A 242 -1.03 19.59 -4.11
C ALA A 242 -2.00 20.54 -3.38
N LEU A 243 -1.88 20.70 -2.06
CA LEU A 243 -2.68 21.66 -1.29
C LEU A 243 -2.30 23.12 -1.62
N MET A 244 -1.00 23.42 -1.76
CA MET A 244 -0.51 24.75 -2.17
C MET A 244 -0.96 25.12 -3.59
N GLU A 245 -0.89 24.18 -4.53
CA GLU A 245 -1.39 24.38 -5.89
C GLU A 245 -2.91 24.56 -5.92
N SER A 246 -3.63 23.86 -5.04
CA SER A 246 -5.08 24.03 -4.87
C SER A 246 -5.47 25.44 -4.39
N SER A 247 -4.68 26.06 -3.51
CA SER A 247 -4.90 27.47 -3.12
C SER A 247 -4.57 28.45 -4.24
N ARG A 248 -3.45 28.26 -4.96
CA ARG A 248 -3.07 29.07 -6.14
C ARG A 248 -4.17 29.07 -7.20
N LEU A 249 -4.73 27.89 -7.50
CA LEU A 249 -5.84 27.74 -8.44
C LEU A 249 -7.14 28.36 -7.91
N LYS A 250 -7.42 28.29 -6.61
CA LYS A 250 -8.57 28.98 -6.01
C LYS A 250 -8.48 30.49 -6.19
N GLU A 251 -7.33 31.09 -5.92
CA GLU A 251 -7.09 32.53 -6.08
C GLU A 251 -7.34 32.98 -7.53
N LEU A 252 -6.72 32.30 -8.51
CA LEU A 252 -6.92 32.59 -9.94
C LEU A 252 -8.38 32.49 -10.38
N LEU A 253 -9.10 31.46 -9.92
CA LEU A 253 -10.51 31.25 -10.27
C LEU A 253 -11.44 32.26 -9.57
N THR A 254 -11.13 32.70 -8.35
CA THR A 254 -11.87 33.82 -7.73
C THR A 254 -11.61 35.15 -8.43
N MET A 255 -10.39 35.41 -8.89
CA MET A 255 -10.07 36.59 -9.69
C MET A 255 -10.81 36.58 -11.04
N LEU A 256 -10.99 35.41 -11.66
CA LEU A 256 -11.81 35.25 -12.86
C LEU A 256 -13.30 35.55 -12.58
N GLN A 257 -13.85 35.15 -11.43
CA GLN A 257 -15.24 35.47 -11.06
C GLN A 257 -15.48 36.97 -10.87
N LEU A 258 -14.49 37.71 -10.35
CA LEU A 258 -14.56 39.17 -10.22
C LEU A 258 -14.55 39.91 -11.58
N LYS A 259 -14.07 39.27 -12.66
CA LYS A 259 -13.96 39.85 -14.01
C LYS A 259 -15.25 39.71 -14.84
N LYS A 260 -16.41 39.46 -14.21
CA LYS A 260 -17.71 39.22 -14.86
C LYS A 260 -18.03 40.19 -16.01
N ASP A 261 -17.93 41.50 -15.80
CA ASP A 261 -18.35 42.49 -16.80
C ASP A 261 -17.42 42.53 -18.02
N LEU A 262 -16.13 42.22 -17.82
CA LEU A 262 -15.18 41.99 -18.91
C LEU A 262 -15.56 40.75 -19.72
N LEU A 263 -15.89 39.63 -19.05
CA LEU A 263 -16.32 38.40 -19.72
C LEU A 263 -17.59 38.63 -20.56
N ILE A 264 -18.59 39.36 -20.01
CA ILE A 264 -19.82 39.72 -20.73
C ILE A 264 -19.50 40.59 -21.95
N GLY A 265 -18.64 41.61 -21.81
CA GLY A 265 -18.24 42.49 -22.91
C GLY A 265 -17.45 41.79 -24.03
N VAL A 266 -16.62 40.79 -23.69
CA VAL A 266 -15.78 40.07 -24.66
C VAL A 266 -16.54 38.91 -25.33
N PHE A 267 -17.34 38.15 -24.59
CA PHE A 267 -17.92 36.88 -25.04
C PHE A 267 -19.45 36.90 -25.23
N GLY A 268 -20.13 37.95 -24.78
CA GLY A 268 -21.59 38.01 -24.69
C GLY A 268 -22.13 37.33 -23.43
N GLN A 269 -23.32 37.75 -23.01
CA GLN A 269 -23.95 37.38 -21.74
C GLN A 269 -23.96 35.87 -21.49
N GLU A 270 -24.54 35.09 -22.40
CA GLU A 270 -24.76 33.64 -22.24
C GLU A 270 -23.46 32.84 -22.05
N ARG A 271 -22.41 33.20 -22.81
CA ARG A 271 -21.10 32.53 -22.73
C ARG A 271 -20.34 32.92 -21.46
N ALA A 272 -20.48 34.17 -21.03
CA ALA A 272 -19.91 34.64 -19.78
C ALA A 272 -20.59 34.00 -18.56
N THR A 273 -21.93 33.87 -18.55
CA THR A 273 -22.65 33.19 -17.46
C THR A 273 -22.32 31.70 -17.43
N ALA A 274 -22.32 31.01 -18.58
CA ALA A 274 -21.96 29.59 -18.65
C ALA A 274 -20.52 29.32 -18.16
N LEU A 275 -19.55 30.20 -18.50
CA LEU A 275 -18.19 30.11 -17.99
C LEU A 275 -18.14 30.31 -16.47
N LEU A 276 -18.83 31.32 -15.94
CA LEU A 276 -18.86 31.61 -14.50
C LEU A 276 -19.54 30.50 -13.68
N GLU A 277 -20.57 29.87 -14.24
CA GLU A 277 -21.22 28.68 -13.67
C GLU A 277 -20.29 27.45 -13.71
N GLN A 278 -19.56 27.24 -14.81
CA GLN A 278 -18.53 26.19 -14.90
C GLN A 278 -17.42 26.40 -13.87
N VAL A 279 -16.95 27.64 -13.67
CA VAL A 279 -15.99 28.00 -12.62
C VAL A 279 -16.58 27.74 -11.23
N ALA A 280 -17.82 28.15 -10.96
CA ALA A 280 -18.49 27.95 -9.67
C ALA A 280 -18.79 26.45 -9.36
N GLY A 281 -19.06 25.64 -10.38
CA GLY A 281 -19.11 24.18 -10.27
C GLY A 281 -17.74 23.60 -9.92
N SER A 282 -16.74 23.92 -10.72
CA SER A 282 -15.39 23.35 -10.59
C SER A 282 -14.68 23.78 -9.30
N MET A 283 -14.95 24.99 -8.78
CA MET A 283 -14.46 25.39 -7.45
C MET A 283 -15.07 24.57 -6.32
N ARG A 284 -16.37 24.20 -6.39
CA ARG A 284 -17.00 23.33 -5.37
C ARG A 284 -16.38 21.94 -5.35
N ASP A 285 -16.16 21.35 -6.52
CA ASP A 285 -15.38 20.10 -6.67
C ASP A 285 -13.98 20.21 -6.04
N ARG A 286 -13.31 21.36 -6.26
CA ARG A 286 -11.99 21.64 -5.68
C ARG A 286 -12.03 21.81 -4.17
N ASP A 287 -13.02 22.51 -3.60
CA ASP A 287 -13.16 22.63 -2.14
C ASP A 287 -13.40 21.25 -1.49
N LEU A 288 -14.21 20.38 -2.11
CA LEU A 288 -14.41 19.00 -1.64
C LEU A 288 -13.10 18.18 -1.66
N LEU A 289 -12.38 18.17 -2.78
CA LEU A 289 -11.11 17.43 -2.90
C LEU A 289 -9.99 18.01 -2.04
N HIS A 290 -9.93 19.33 -1.90
CA HIS A 290 -8.99 20.03 -1.00
C HIS A 290 -9.23 19.62 0.46
N ASN A 291 -10.49 19.58 0.89
CA ASN A 291 -10.85 19.13 2.24
C ASN A 291 -10.51 17.64 2.45
N SER A 292 -10.71 16.78 1.45
CA SER A 292 -10.26 15.38 1.49
C SER A 292 -8.73 15.26 1.60
N LEU A 293 -7.97 16.09 0.88
CA LEU A 293 -6.51 16.15 0.99
C LEU A 293 -6.04 16.65 2.36
N LEU A 294 -6.72 17.65 2.96
CA LEU A 294 -6.45 18.11 4.33
C LEU A 294 -6.71 16.99 5.36
N GLN A 295 -7.82 16.26 5.21
CA GLN A 295 -8.14 15.10 6.07
C GLN A 295 -7.16 13.93 5.87
N ARG A 296 -6.61 13.74 4.66
CA ARG A 296 -5.56 12.75 4.42
C ARG A 296 -4.22 13.22 5.00
N LYS A 297 -3.87 14.50 4.87
CA LYS A 297 -2.67 15.10 5.47
C LYS A 297 -2.66 14.91 7.00
N SER A 298 -3.74 15.27 7.70
CA SER A 298 -3.78 15.13 9.16
C SER A 298 -3.70 13.66 9.61
N LYS A 299 -4.33 12.72 8.88
CA LYS A 299 -4.18 11.28 9.13
C LYS A 299 -2.74 10.79 8.90
N LEU A 300 -2.08 11.22 7.82
CA LEU A 300 -0.67 10.87 7.54
C LEU A 300 0.28 11.46 8.59
N GLN A 301 0.03 12.69 9.07
CA GLN A 301 0.80 13.31 10.15
C GLN A 301 0.59 12.60 11.50
N SER A 302 -0.64 12.16 11.79
CA SER A 302 -0.94 11.32 12.97
C SER A 302 -0.20 9.99 12.92
N LEU A 303 -0.25 9.28 11.78
CA LEU A 303 0.52 8.04 11.57
C LEU A 303 2.03 8.28 11.72
N LEU A 304 2.56 9.40 11.21
CA LEU A 304 3.99 9.74 11.33
C LEU A 304 4.40 9.99 12.79
N ALA A 305 3.54 10.62 13.60
CA ALA A 305 3.74 10.74 15.04
C ALA A 305 3.73 9.37 15.73
N GLN A 306 2.74 8.52 15.46
CA GLN A 306 2.68 7.15 15.99
C GLN A 306 3.93 6.31 15.64
N HIS A 307 4.47 6.43 14.41
CA HIS A 307 5.73 5.78 14.02
C HIS A 307 6.92 6.25 14.87
N LYS A 308 7.01 7.55 15.16
CA LYS A 308 8.04 8.14 16.01
C LYS A 308 7.90 7.67 17.46
N ASP A 309 6.69 7.74 18.01
CA ASP A 309 6.40 7.40 19.40
C ASP A 309 6.60 5.90 19.67
N PHE A 310 6.19 5.04 18.73
CA PHE A 310 6.52 3.61 18.74
C PHE A 310 8.04 3.38 18.70
N GLY A 311 8.79 4.10 17.86
CA GLY A 311 10.26 3.99 17.80
C GLY A 311 10.92 4.33 19.14
N VAL A 312 10.52 5.46 19.75
CA VAL A 312 11.01 5.92 21.06
C VAL A 312 10.71 4.91 22.17
N ALA A 313 9.56 4.23 22.13
CA ALA A 313 9.21 3.18 23.10
C ALA A 313 9.88 1.83 22.81
N PHE A 314 10.06 1.45 21.54
CA PHE A 314 10.51 0.12 21.13
C PHE A 314 12.03 -0.04 21.20
N GLU A 315 12.81 0.96 20.78
CA GLU A 315 14.29 0.84 20.77
C GLU A 315 14.91 0.60 22.17
N PRO A 316 14.45 1.23 23.27
CA PRO A 316 14.95 0.93 24.61
C PRO A 316 14.61 -0.50 25.05
N LEU A 317 13.41 -1.00 24.72
CA LEU A 317 12.99 -2.36 25.04
C LEU A 317 13.84 -3.40 24.30
N GLN A 318 14.07 -3.19 23.00
CA GLN A 318 14.94 -4.07 22.20
C GLN A 318 16.38 -4.06 22.74
N ARG A 319 16.92 -2.90 23.14
CA ARG A 319 18.26 -2.79 23.75
C ARG A 319 18.34 -3.48 25.12
N LYS A 320 17.35 -3.28 26.00
CA LYS A 320 17.26 -3.98 27.29
C LYS A 320 17.19 -5.50 27.11
N LEU A 321 16.38 -5.98 26.15
CA LEU A 321 16.27 -7.41 25.88
C LEU A 321 17.62 -8.02 25.46
N LEU A 322 18.35 -7.36 24.56
CA LEU A 322 19.66 -7.82 24.10
C LEU A 322 20.71 -7.83 25.22
N ASP A 323 20.74 -6.81 26.09
CA ASP A 323 21.61 -6.79 27.28
C ASP A 323 21.31 -7.96 28.23
N LEU A 324 20.01 -8.18 28.53
CA LEU A 324 19.58 -9.26 29.41
C LEU A 324 19.89 -10.64 28.79
N GLN A 325 19.74 -10.82 27.47
CA GLN A 325 20.19 -12.03 26.76
C GLN A 325 21.69 -12.30 26.94
N VAL A 326 22.54 -11.28 26.81
CA VAL A 326 24.01 -11.42 26.98
C VAL A 326 24.35 -11.75 28.43
N ARG A 327 23.72 -11.11 29.41
CA ARG A 327 23.98 -11.34 30.84
C ARG A 327 23.50 -12.72 31.31
N VAL A 328 22.32 -13.16 30.87
CA VAL A 328 21.82 -14.53 31.12
C VAL A 328 22.68 -15.59 30.41
N GLN A 329 23.26 -15.27 29.25
CA GLN A 329 24.22 -16.16 28.57
C GLN A 329 25.55 -16.28 29.32
N ALA A 330 26.03 -15.22 29.97
CA ALA A 330 27.26 -15.24 30.77
C ALA A 330 27.14 -16.10 32.04
N GLU A 331 25.97 -16.08 32.70
CA GLU A 331 25.71 -16.86 33.92
C GLU A 331 25.48 -18.38 33.67
N LYS A 332 25.71 -18.90 32.46
CA LYS A 332 25.62 -20.33 32.14
C LYS A 332 26.83 -21.17 32.58
N GLY A 333 27.91 -20.54 33.06
CA GLY A 333 29.10 -21.25 33.54
C GLY A 333 28.87 -21.98 34.88
N LEU A 334 29.46 -23.17 35.04
CA LEU A 334 29.46 -23.88 36.32
C LEU A 334 30.48 -23.24 37.29
N GLN A 335 30.09 -23.12 38.55
CA GLN A 335 30.92 -22.51 39.61
C GLN A 335 31.73 -23.57 40.37
N ARG A 336 32.83 -23.13 40.99
CA ARG A 336 33.78 -24.00 41.71
C ARG A 336 33.24 -24.49 43.06
N ASP A 337 32.67 -23.60 43.85
CA ASP A 337 32.37 -23.84 45.26
C ASP A 337 30.93 -23.41 45.63
N LEU A 338 30.50 -23.75 46.84
CA LEU A 338 29.16 -23.41 47.32
C LEU A 338 28.90 -21.88 47.36
N PRO A 339 29.83 -21.03 47.85
CA PRO A 339 29.66 -19.57 47.78
C PRO A 339 29.52 -19.04 46.36
N GLY A 340 30.30 -19.56 45.40
CA GLY A 340 30.21 -19.19 43.98
C GLY A 340 28.85 -19.56 43.38
N LYS A 341 28.33 -20.76 43.66
CA LYS A 341 26.98 -21.19 43.24
C LYS A 341 25.89 -20.32 43.88
N GLN A 342 26.01 -19.98 45.17
CA GLN A 342 25.06 -19.09 45.86
C GLN A 342 25.09 -17.67 45.27
N ALA A 343 26.27 -17.12 45.00
CA ALA A 343 26.42 -15.81 44.36
C ALA A 343 25.86 -15.80 42.92
N GLN A 344 26.03 -16.89 42.17
CA GLN A 344 25.40 -17.07 40.85
C GLN A 344 23.88 -17.09 40.96
N LEU A 345 23.31 -17.83 41.92
CA LEU A 345 21.86 -17.86 42.15
C LEU A 345 21.31 -16.45 42.44
N SER A 346 21.97 -15.67 43.30
CA SER A 346 21.55 -14.29 43.59
C SER A 346 21.65 -13.36 42.38
N ARG A 347 22.65 -13.51 41.50
CA ARG A 347 22.74 -12.74 40.25
C ARG A 347 21.64 -13.14 39.25
N LEU A 348 21.35 -14.44 39.13
CA LEU A 348 20.26 -14.95 38.30
C LEU A 348 18.88 -14.49 38.82
N GLN A 349 18.69 -14.36 40.13
CA GLN A 349 17.48 -13.78 40.73
C GLN A 349 17.33 -12.29 40.41
N GLY A 350 18.39 -11.49 40.50
CA GLY A 350 18.36 -10.08 40.05
C GLY A 350 18.03 -9.93 38.57
N LEU A 351 18.58 -10.80 37.71
CA LEU A 351 18.21 -10.84 36.28
C LEU A 351 16.73 -11.23 36.06
N GLN A 352 16.13 -12.01 36.97
CA GLN A 352 14.71 -12.35 36.92
C GLN A 352 13.83 -11.14 37.28
N GLU A 353 14.23 -10.34 38.27
CA GLU A 353 13.56 -9.08 38.63
C GLU A 353 13.65 -8.04 37.48
N GLU A 354 14.81 -7.89 36.86
CA GLU A 354 14.98 -7.06 35.65
C GLU A 354 14.14 -7.57 34.47
N GLY A 355 13.96 -8.88 34.35
CA GLY A 355 13.06 -9.50 33.38
C GLY A 355 11.59 -9.12 33.61
N LEU A 356 11.15 -9.07 34.87
CA LEU A 356 9.79 -8.65 35.23
C LEU A 356 9.54 -7.16 34.95
N ASP A 357 10.53 -6.28 35.23
CA ASP A 357 10.49 -4.86 34.84
C ASP A 357 10.37 -4.68 33.32
N LEU A 358 11.20 -5.41 32.55
CA LEU A 358 11.16 -5.39 31.09
C LEU A 358 9.78 -5.86 30.56
N GLY A 359 9.22 -6.93 31.13
CA GLY A 359 7.88 -7.41 30.78
C GLY A 359 6.78 -6.39 31.05
N ALA A 360 6.83 -5.70 32.20
CA ALA A 360 5.89 -4.63 32.53
C ALA A 360 6.00 -3.44 31.55
N GLN A 361 7.21 -3.05 31.16
CA GLN A 361 7.43 -1.98 30.17
C GLN A 361 7.00 -2.38 28.76
N MET A 362 7.13 -3.67 28.38
CA MET A 362 6.62 -4.19 27.11
C MET A 362 5.10 -4.17 27.03
N GLU A 363 4.40 -4.58 28.10
CA GLU A 363 2.93 -4.47 28.15
C GLU A 363 2.47 -2.99 28.18
N ALA A 364 3.22 -2.10 28.83
CA ALA A 364 2.95 -0.65 28.81
C ALA A 364 3.15 -0.01 27.42
N ALA A 365 4.08 -0.51 26.60
CA ALA A 365 4.28 -0.06 25.22
C ALA A 365 3.27 -0.67 24.21
N ARG A 366 2.62 -1.78 24.57
CA ARG A 366 1.69 -2.54 23.70
C ARG A 366 0.49 -1.75 23.14
N PRO A 367 -0.08 -0.72 23.80
CA PRO A 367 -1.14 0.11 23.21
C PRO A 367 -0.72 0.87 21.95
N LEU A 368 0.57 1.27 21.83
CA LEU A 368 1.11 2.01 20.68
C LEU A 368 1.11 1.21 19.36
N VAL A 369 0.72 -0.07 19.43
CA VAL A 369 0.92 -1.09 18.40
C VAL A 369 -0.39 -1.44 17.67
N GLN A 370 -1.54 -1.00 18.19
CA GLN A 370 -2.84 -1.53 17.75
C GLN A 370 -3.19 -1.17 16.30
N GLU A 371 -2.84 0.02 15.82
CA GLU A 371 -3.26 0.51 14.50
C GLU A 371 -2.36 0.04 13.33
N ASN A 372 -1.10 -0.34 13.57
CA ASN A 372 -0.13 -0.64 12.51
C ASN A 372 0.32 -2.12 12.50
N PRO A 373 0.10 -2.89 11.41
CA PRO A 373 0.47 -4.31 11.35
C PRO A 373 1.99 -4.54 11.40
N ASN A 374 2.81 -3.59 10.92
CA ASN A 374 4.26 -3.71 10.93
C ASN A 374 4.83 -3.51 12.33
N HIS A 375 4.23 -2.62 13.14
CA HIS A 375 4.56 -2.49 14.56
C HIS A 375 4.10 -3.72 15.33
N ARG A 376 2.94 -4.29 14.98
CA ARG A 376 2.41 -5.51 15.59
C ARG A 376 3.36 -6.69 15.40
N HIS A 377 3.82 -6.96 14.18
CA HIS A 377 4.85 -7.97 13.94
C HIS A 377 6.13 -7.73 14.74
N LYS A 378 6.60 -6.48 14.86
CA LYS A 378 7.81 -6.16 15.65
C LYS A 378 7.62 -6.42 17.15
N MET A 379 6.48 -6.03 17.72
CA MET A 379 6.17 -6.25 19.14
C MET A 379 5.88 -7.72 19.45
N ASP A 380 5.18 -8.44 18.56
CA ASP A 380 4.92 -9.87 18.71
C ASP A 380 6.22 -10.69 18.63
N GLN A 381 7.14 -10.32 17.74
CA GLN A 381 8.49 -10.90 17.68
C GLN A 381 9.27 -10.64 18.98
N LEU A 382 9.36 -9.38 19.42
CA LEU A 382 10.03 -9.02 20.68
C LEU A 382 9.43 -9.76 21.88
N SER A 383 8.10 -9.94 21.89
CA SER A 383 7.37 -10.71 22.92
C SER A 383 7.70 -12.20 22.87
N SER A 384 7.87 -12.79 21.69
CA SER A 384 8.33 -14.18 21.53
C SER A 384 9.75 -14.36 22.05
N ASP A 385 10.66 -13.43 21.69
CA ASP A 385 12.07 -13.49 22.08
C ASP A 385 12.25 -13.26 23.59
N PHE A 386 11.47 -12.34 24.18
CA PHE A 386 11.37 -12.16 25.63
C PHE A 386 10.85 -13.42 26.35
N GLN A 387 9.77 -14.04 25.86
CA GLN A 387 9.26 -15.27 26.47
C GLN A 387 10.22 -16.46 26.33
N ALA A 388 11.00 -16.54 25.24
CA ALA A 388 12.03 -17.56 25.07
C ALA A 388 13.17 -17.37 26.09
N LEU A 389 13.61 -16.11 26.28
CA LEU A 389 14.60 -15.75 27.29
C LEU A 389 14.11 -16.00 28.71
N GLN A 390 12.87 -15.61 29.04
CA GLN A 390 12.29 -15.81 30.37
C GLN A 390 12.27 -17.29 30.75
N ARG A 391 11.79 -18.16 29.86
CA ARG A 391 11.80 -19.63 30.08
C ARG A 391 13.23 -20.15 30.27
N SER A 392 14.19 -19.67 29.48
CA SER A 392 15.60 -20.05 29.63
C SER A 392 16.23 -19.54 30.93
N LEU A 393 15.72 -18.44 31.51
CA LEU A 393 16.19 -17.88 32.78
C LEU A 393 15.59 -18.61 33.98
N GLU A 394 14.28 -18.89 33.95
CA GLU A 394 13.59 -19.72 34.95
C GLU A 394 14.26 -21.10 35.07
N ASP A 395 14.49 -21.76 33.93
CA ASP A 395 15.17 -23.06 33.81
C ASP A 395 16.66 -23.02 34.24
N LEU A 396 17.33 -21.87 34.17
CA LEU A 396 18.68 -21.67 34.75
C LEU A 396 18.64 -21.42 36.26
N VAL A 397 17.72 -20.60 36.74
CA VAL A 397 17.50 -20.31 38.16
C VAL A 397 17.19 -21.61 38.91
N ASP A 398 16.30 -22.44 38.39
CA ASP A 398 15.88 -23.68 39.04
C ASP A 398 17.02 -24.72 39.07
N ARG A 399 17.78 -24.89 37.98
CA ARG A 399 19.02 -25.70 37.99
C ARG A 399 20.06 -25.20 38.99
N CYS A 400 20.27 -23.89 39.05
CA CYS A 400 21.23 -23.29 39.97
C CYS A 400 20.78 -23.50 41.43
N ARG A 401 19.49 -23.29 41.73
CA ARG A 401 18.88 -23.54 43.04
C ARG A 401 19.03 -25.00 43.45
N GLN A 402 18.75 -25.95 42.55
CA GLN A 402 18.95 -27.37 42.80
C GLN A 402 20.42 -27.69 43.12
N SER A 403 21.38 -27.19 42.32
CA SER A 403 22.80 -27.45 42.56
C SER A 403 23.35 -26.79 43.84
N VAL A 404 22.81 -25.63 44.24
CA VAL A 404 23.06 -25.04 45.56
C VAL A 404 22.50 -25.95 46.66
N GLN A 405 21.27 -26.43 46.54
CA GLN A 405 20.64 -27.29 47.54
C GLN A 405 21.38 -28.62 47.73
N GLU A 406 21.74 -29.30 46.64
CA GLU A 406 22.51 -30.56 46.68
C GLU A 406 23.91 -30.37 47.24
N HIS A 407 24.57 -29.25 46.93
CA HIS A 407 25.88 -28.92 47.51
C HIS A 407 25.75 -28.57 49.01
N CYS A 408 24.70 -27.86 49.43
CA CYS A 408 24.40 -27.65 50.85
C CYS A 408 24.17 -28.97 51.61
N THR A 409 23.40 -29.92 51.08
CA THR A 409 23.17 -31.22 51.77
C THR A 409 24.43 -32.06 51.84
N PHE A 410 25.22 -32.09 50.75
CA PHE A 410 26.52 -32.75 50.73
C PHE A 410 27.47 -32.16 51.79
N SER A 411 27.70 -30.84 51.78
CA SER A 411 28.60 -30.19 52.73
C SER A 411 28.16 -30.38 54.18
N HIS A 412 26.85 -30.38 54.45
CA HIS A 412 26.30 -30.63 55.78
C HIS A 412 26.55 -32.06 56.25
N GLN A 413 26.21 -33.08 55.45
CA GLN A 413 26.37 -34.49 55.83
C GLN A 413 27.85 -34.92 55.87
N LEU A 414 28.67 -34.36 54.98
CA LEU A 414 30.13 -34.49 55.02
C LEU A 414 30.69 -33.96 56.35
N LEU A 415 30.24 -32.78 56.79
CA LEU A 415 30.68 -32.16 58.03
C LEU A 415 30.22 -32.96 59.27
N GLU A 416 28.96 -33.40 59.31
CA GLU A 416 28.44 -34.25 60.39
C GLU A 416 29.23 -35.55 60.52
N LEU A 417 29.46 -36.25 59.40
CA LEU A 417 30.18 -37.53 59.41
C LEU A 417 31.66 -37.34 59.75
N ARG A 418 32.31 -36.26 59.28
CA ARG A 418 33.68 -35.89 59.72
C ARG A 418 33.74 -35.62 61.22
N GLN A 419 32.76 -34.91 61.79
CA GLN A 419 32.70 -34.64 63.22
C GLN A 419 32.49 -35.92 64.03
N TRP A 420 31.57 -36.80 63.61
CA TRP A 420 31.35 -38.09 64.25
C TRP A 420 32.61 -38.97 64.19
N ILE A 421 33.25 -39.09 63.01
CA ILE A 421 34.52 -39.82 62.86
C ILE A 421 35.59 -39.26 63.81
N ALA A 422 35.73 -37.94 63.91
CA ALA A 422 36.71 -37.32 64.79
C ALA A 422 36.44 -37.60 66.29
N VAL A 423 35.19 -37.44 66.74
CA VAL A 423 34.79 -37.69 68.14
C VAL A 423 34.92 -39.17 68.50
N THR A 424 34.43 -40.08 67.66
CA THR A 424 34.55 -41.53 67.88
C THR A 424 36.02 -41.96 67.82
N THR A 425 36.82 -41.43 66.89
CA THR A 425 38.29 -41.64 66.87
C THR A 425 38.95 -41.19 68.16
N GLN A 426 38.53 -40.07 68.75
CA GLN A 426 39.08 -39.57 70.02
C GLN A 426 38.68 -40.46 71.20
N LYS A 427 37.40 -40.86 71.30
CA LYS A 427 36.91 -41.81 72.33
C LYS A 427 37.67 -43.14 72.26
N LEU A 428 37.71 -43.77 71.10
CA LEU A 428 38.42 -45.04 70.90
C LEU A 428 39.92 -44.94 71.23
N LYS A 429 40.57 -43.81 70.93
CA LYS A 429 41.96 -43.56 71.36
C LYS A 429 42.11 -43.37 72.87
N ALA A 430 41.12 -42.80 73.56
CA ALA A 430 41.11 -42.65 75.02
C ALA A 430 40.97 -44.01 75.73
N HIS A 431 40.01 -44.84 75.32
CA HIS A 431 39.84 -46.20 75.86
C HIS A 431 41.08 -47.09 75.62
N ARG A 432 41.88 -46.82 74.57
CA ARG A 432 43.18 -47.48 74.34
C ARG A 432 44.27 -47.04 75.35
N GLY A 433 44.14 -45.86 75.96
CA GLY A 433 45.08 -45.33 76.95
C GLY A 433 44.73 -45.71 78.39
N GLU A 434 43.44 -45.78 78.73
CA GLU A 434 42.94 -46.07 80.08
C GLU A 434 42.89 -47.58 80.39
N ALA A 435 44.00 -48.27 80.19
CA ALA A 435 44.17 -49.71 80.50
C ALA A 435 44.32 -49.98 82.02
N GLY A 436 43.35 -49.49 82.81
CA GLY A 436 43.25 -49.71 84.25
C GLY A 436 42.28 -50.85 84.56
N LEU A 437 42.71 -51.82 85.37
CA LEU A 437 42.00 -53.09 85.62
C LEU A 437 40.64 -52.99 86.36
N GLY A 438 40.11 -51.79 86.58
CA GLY A 438 38.97 -51.52 87.46
C GLY A 438 37.66 -51.07 86.78
N ASP A 439 37.69 -50.62 85.52
CA ASP A 439 36.54 -50.00 84.85
C ASP A 439 36.16 -50.68 83.51
N ALA A 440 36.70 -51.89 83.27
CA ALA A 440 36.63 -52.58 81.99
C ALA A 440 35.19 -52.83 81.51
N GLU A 441 34.23 -53.11 82.41
CA GLU A 441 32.85 -53.40 82.03
C GLU A 441 32.06 -52.14 81.61
N SER A 442 32.41 -50.96 82.14
CA SER A 442 31.79 -49.71 81.71
C SER A 442 32.35 -49.24 80.37
N GLN A 443 33.67 -49.38 80.17
CA GLN A 443 34.38 -49.13 78.92
C GLN A 443 33.90 -50.09 77.81
N GLU A 444 33.75 -51.38 78.09
CA GLU A 444 33.21 -52.38 77.17
C GLU A 444 31.76 -52.03 76.77
N ALA A 445 30.92 -51.64 77.74
CA ALA A 445 29.56 -51.20 77.46
C ALA A 445 29.48 -49.86 76.70
N GLU A 446 30.46 -48.95 76.79
CA GLU A 446 30.56 -47.79 75.88
C GLU A 446 31.07 -48.18 74.49
N PHE A 447 32.03 -49.09 74.40
CA PHE A 447 32.56 -49.59 73.14
C PHE A 447 31.48 -50.29 72.30
N GLU A 448 30.71 -51.22 72.88
CA GLU A 448 29.60 -51.89 72.18
C GLU A 448 28.51 -50.90 71.72
N ARG A 449 28.25 -49.83 72.50
CA ARG A 449 27.34 -48.75 72.07
C ARG A 449 27.89 -47.98 70.87
N LEU A 450 29.19 -47.69 70.83
CA LEU A 450 29.83 -47.05 69.67
C LEU A 450 29.81 -47.97 68.45
N VAL A 451 30.14 -49.25 68.60
CA VAL A 451 30.09 -50.27 67.52
C VAL A 451 28.68 -50.37 66.91
N ALA A 452 27.63 -50.27 67.72
CA ALA A 452 26.24 -50.28 67.25
C ALA A 452 25.86 -49.10 66.33
N GLU A 453 26.58 -47.96 66.39
CA GLU A 453 26.36 -46.81 65.49
C GLU A 453 27.00 -46.99 64.10
N PHE A 454 28.05 -47.82 63.95
CA PHE A 454 28.79 -47.93 62.69
C PHE A 454 27.96 -48.34 61.46
N PRO A 455 27.01 -49.31 61.52
CA PRO A 455 26.22 -49.68 60.35
C PRO A 455 25.37 -48.52 59.81
N GLU A 456 24.86 -47.65 60.68
CA GLU A 456 24.15 -46.44 60.27
C GLU A 456 25.11 -45.44 59.60
N LYS A 457 26.31 -45.27 60.17
CA LYS A 457 27.32 -44.33 59.64
C LYS A 457 28.00 -44.82 58.36
N GLU A 458 28.03 -46.13 58.11
CA GLU A 458 28.45 -46.71 56.83
C GLU A 458 27.41 -46.50 55.72
N ALA A 459 26.12 -46.56 56.06
CA ALA A 459 25.05 -46.13 55.15
C ALA A 459 25.11 -44.61 54.90
N GLN A 460 25.39 -43.80 55.93
CA GLN A 460 25.59 -42.34 55.80
C GLN A 460 26.81 -42.01 54.92
N LEU A 461 27.93 -42.73 55.07
CA LEU A 461 29.10 -42.62 54.20
C LEU A 461 28.74 -42.89 52.73
N SER A 462 28.06 -44.00 52.47
CA SER A 462 27.63 -44.40 51.12
C SER A 462 26.72 -43.35 50.47
N LEU A 463 25.84 -42.71 51.26
CA LEU A 463 24.98 -41.61 50.82
C LEU A 463 25.78 -40.32 50.52
N VAL A 464 26.78 -40.00 51.34
CA VAL A 464 27.67 -38.84 51.14
C VAL A 464 28.52 -39.01 49.88
N GLU A 465 29.02 -40.21 49.59
CA GLU A 465 29.74 -40.50 48.34
C GLU A 465 28.84 -40.25 47.11
N VAL A 466 27.62 -40.80 47.09
CA VAL A 466 26.64 -40.60 46.00
C VAL A 466 26.26 -39.13 45.81
N GLN A 467 26.03 -38.38 46.90
CA GLN A 467 25.79 -36.94 46.83
C GLN A 467 27.02 -36.18 46.30
N GLY A 468 28.23 -36.56 46.70
CA GLY A 468 29.46 -35.98 46.19
C GLY A 468 29.59 -36.15 44.67
N TRP A 469 29.24 -37.31 44.11
CA TRP A 469 29.19 -37.51 42.65
C TRP A 469 28.20 -36.56 41.96
N LEU A 470 26.99 -36.40 42.51
CA LEU A 470 25.97 -35.48 41.99
C LEU A 470 26.41 -34.00 42.06
N VAL A 471 27.14 -33.62 43.10
CA VAL A 471 27.73 -32.28 43.24
C VAL A 471 28.90 -32.09 42.25
N MET A 472 29.74 -33.11 42.03
CA MET A 472 30.83 -33.07 41.05
C MET A 472 30.31 -32.85 39.62
N GLU A 473 29.27 -33.58 39.20
CA GLU A 473 28.64 -33.43 37.88
C GLU A 473 28.14 -31.99 37.63
N LYS A 474 27.70 -31.30 38.68
CA LYS A 474 27.10 -29.95 38.62
C LYS A 474 28.05 -28.85 39.10
N SER A 475 29.37 -29.05 38.98
CA SER A 475 30.41 -28.07 39.39
C SER A 475 31.43 -27.84 38.29
N SER A 476 32.24 -26.77 38.40
CA SER A 476 33.42 -26.62 37.55
C SER A 476 34.41 -27.78 37.77
N PRO A 477 35.30 -28.12 36.81
CA PRO A 477 36.24 -29.22 37.00
C PRO A 477 37.18 -29.01 38.20
N GLU A 478 37.52 -27.76 38.52
CA GLU A 478 38.27 -27.39 39.74
C GLU A 478 37.44 -27.62 41.01
N GLY A 479 36.12 -27.41 40.94
CA GLY A 479 35.19 -27.71 42.03
C GLY A 479 35.01 -29.20 42.25
N ALA A 480 34.86 -29.95 41.16
CA ALA A 480 34.79 -31.40 41.20
C ALA A 480 36.07 -32.03 41.79
N ALA A 481 37.25 -31.48 41.46
CA ALA A 481 38.51 -31.90 42.05
C ALA A 481 38.59 -31.66 43.57
N VAL A 482 38.00 -30.57 44.09
CA VAL A 482 37.91 -30.30 45.54
C VAL A 482 36.99 -31.32 46.22
N VAL A 483 35.76 -31.52 45.71
CA VAL A 483 34.81 -32.49 46.27
C VAL A 483 35.39 -33.92 46.24
N GLN A 484 36.12 -34.28 45.18
CA GLN A 484 36.80 -35.57 45.10
C GLN A 484 37.92 -35.72 46.14
N ALA A 485 38.63 -34.64 46.49
CA ALA A 485 39.64 -34.66 47.55
C ALA A 485 38.98 -34.78 48.94
N GLU A 486 37.87 -34.06 49.17
CA GLU A 486 37.10 -34.14 50.42
C GLU A 486 36.51 -35.54 50.67
N LEU A 487 36.06 -36.23 49.62
CA LEU A 487 35.63 -37.63 49.68
C LEU A 487 36.79 -38.60 49.95
N ARG A 488 37.98 -38.38 49.37
CA ARG A 488 39.17 -39.21 49.65
C ARG A 488 39.59 -39.10 51.11
N GLU A 489 39.70 -37.88 51.63
CA GLU A 489 40.03 -37.61 53.03
C GLU A 489 39.00 -38.25 53.99
N LEU A 490 37.70 -38.17 53.65
CA LEU A 490 36.64 -38.85 54.39
C LEU A 490 36.86 -40.37 54.40
N ALA A 491 37.03 -40.99 53.23
CA ALA A 491 37.24 -42.44 53.11
C ALA A 491 38.54 -42.94 53.77
N GLU A 492 39.60 -42.12 53.80
CA GLU A 492 40.83 -42.41 54.54
C GLU A 492 40.62 -42.33 56.06
N SER A 493 39.91 -41.30 56.54
CA SER A 493 39.58 -41.18 57.96
C SER A 493 38.64 -42.29 58.46
N TRP A 494 37.68 -42.73 57.64
CA TRP A 494 36.82 -43.89 57.93
C TRP A 494 37.61 -45.19 58.01
N LYS A 495 38.55 -45.44 57.07
CA LYS A 495 39.44 -46.62 57.11
C LYS A 495 40.34 -46.59 58.34
N ALA A 496 40.87 -45.43 58.72
CA ALA A 496 41.66 -45.27 59.94
C ALA A 496 40.83 -45.54 61.21
N LEU A 497 39.54 -45.16 61.21
CA LEU A 497 38.62 -45.46 62.31
C LEU A 497 38.30 -46.96 62.40
N ARG A 498 37.95 -47.63 61.28
CA ARG A 498 37.73 -49.09 61.22
C ARG A 498 38.96 -49.88 61.71
N LEU A 499 40.17 -49.47 61.33
CA LEU A 499 41.41 -50.09 61.83
C LEU A 499 41.62 -49.90 63.35
N LEU A 500 41.12 -48.82 63.94
CA LEU A 500 41.17 -48.61 65.39
C LEU A 500 40.11 -49.47 66.10
N GLU A 501 38.91 -49.56 65.55
CA GLU A 501 37.83 -50.45 66.00
C GLU A 501 38.27 -51.93 65.99
N ASP A 502 38.82 -52.43 64.88
CA ASP A 502 39.41 -53.78 64.79
C ASP A 502 40.52 -54.01 65.82
N SER A 503 41.38 -53.00 66.04
CA SER A 503 42.44 -53.08 67.05
C SER A 503 41.88 -53.19 68.47
N LEU A 504 40.75 -52.54 68.76
CA LEU A 504 40.09 -52.60 70.06
C LEU A 504 39.25 -53.86 70.22
N LEU A 505 38.52 -54.31 69.18
CA LEU A 505 37.85 -55.61 69.15
C LEU A 505 38.84 -56.76 69.39
N SER A 506 40.02 -56.74 68.77
CA SER A 506 41.04 -57.76 68.99
C SER A 506 41.64 -57.69 70.40
N LEU A 507 41.83 -56.49 70.97
CA LEU A 507 42.23 -56.32 72.37
C LEU A 507 41.15 -56.83 73.34
N ILE A 508 39.89 -56.44 73.18
CA ILE A 508 38.76 -56.89 74.02
C ILE A 508 38.60 -58.41 73.97
N ARG A 509 38.71 -59.02 72.76
CA ARG A 509 38.75 -60.48 72.62
C ARG A 509 39.94 -61.12 73.35
N ASN A 510 41.11 -60.48 73.36
CA ASN A 510 42.28 -60.94 74.12
C ASN A 510 42.07 -60.80 75.65
N TRP A 511 41.49 -59.69 76.12
CA TRP A 511 41.10 -59.52 77.53
C TRP A 511 40.10 -60.59 77.97
N HIS A 512 39.11 -60.94 77.14
CA HIS A 512 38.18 -62.04 77.42
C HIS A 512 38.86 -63.41 77.43
N LEU A 513 39.75 -63.69 76.47
CA LEU A 513 40.54 -64.93 76.47
C LEU A 513 41.41 -65.04 77.73
N GLN A 514 42.07 -63.97 78.16
CA GLN A 514 42.81 -63.94 79.43
C GLN A 514 41.91 -64.09 80.66
N ARG A 515 40.70 -63.47 80.66
CA ARG A 515 39.69 -63.63 81.71
C ARG A 515 39.22 -65.10 81.81
N MET A 516 39.15 -65.81 80.68
CA MET A 516 38.85 -67.26 80.62
C MET A 516 40.06 -68.16 80.97
N GLU A 517 41.30 -67.76 80.63
CA GLU A 517 42.50 -68.53 81.00
C GLU A 517 42.74 -68.57 82.51
N VAL A 518 42.39 -67.50 83.24
CA VAL A 518 42.47 -67.47 84.72
C VAL A 518 41.58 -68.53 85.38
N ASP A 519 40.46 -68.90 84.76
CA ASP A 519 39.54 -69.93 85.27
C ASP A 519 39.95 -71.37 84.85
N SER A 520 41.01 -71.53 84.06
CA SER A 520 41.47 -72.82 83.51
C SER A 520 42.22 -73.73 84.49
N GLY A 521 41.97 -73.56 85.80
CA GLY A 521 42.65 -74.23 86.92
C GLY A 521 42.41 -75.74 87.08
N LYS A 522 42.14 -76.51 86.01
CA LYS A 522 41.98 -77.97 86.01
C LYS A 522 42.31 -78.61 84.64
N LYS A 523 43.38 -79.40 84.59
CA LYS A 523 43.65 -80.43 83.55
C LYS A 523 42.74 -81.66 83.79
N MET A 524 42.52 -82.62 82.87
CA MET A 524 43.46 -83.19 81.89
C MET A 524 42.77 -84.04 80.77
N VAL A 525 43.23 -83.89 79.52
CA VAL A 525 43.52 -84.91 78.46
C VAL A 525 42.53 -86.06 78.11
N PHE A 526 42.26 -86.18 76.79
CA PHE A 526 41.91 -87.35 75.95
C PHE A 526 41.57 -88.72 76.58
N THR A 527 40.47 -89.32 76.07
CA THR A 527 40.48 -90.66 75.42
C THR A 527 39.43 -90.76 74.32
N ASN A 528 39.71 -91.52 73.25
CA ASN A 528 38.67 -92.07 72.37
C ASN A 528 38.10 -93.35 72.97
N ASN A 529 36.77 -93.56 72.94
CA ASN A 529 36.14 -94.70 72.26
C ASN A 529 34.60 -94.72 72.36
N ILE A 530 33.98 -95.46 71.43
CA ILE A 530 32.54 -95.56 71.17
C ILE A 530 31.87 -96.59 72.09
N PRO A 531 30.65 -96.35 72.61
CA PRO A 531 29.75 -97.41 73.04
C PRO A 531 28.75 -97.80 71.93
N LYS A 532 28.70 -99.09 71.56
CA LYS A 532 27.64 -99.67 70.71
C LYS A 532 27.25 -101.06 71.24
N SER A 533 26.14 -101.14 71.95
CA SER A 533 25.44 -102.39 72.29
C SER A 533 24.02 -102.08 72.80
N GLY A 534 22.97 -102.82 72.46
CA GLY A 534 22.91 -103.92 71.48
C GLY A 534 21.87 -104.98 71.80
N PHE A 535 20.71 -104.93 71.13
CA PHE A 535 19.74 -106.02 70.98
C PHE A 535 19.04 -105.82 69.63
N LEU A 536 18.68 -106.82 68.82
CA LEU A 536 19.19 -108.19 68.63
C LEU A 536 18.90 -108.54 67.14
N ILE A 537 19.45 -109.63 66.61
CA ILE A 537 19.49 -109.89 65.16
C ILE A 537 18.46 -110.95 64.72
N ASN A 538 17.76 -110.71 63.61
CA ASN A 538 17.68 -111.71 62.52
C ASN A 538 17.34 -111.07 61.16
N PRO A 539 18.02 -111.45 60.06
CA PRO A 539 17.76 -110.97 58.70
C PRO A 539 17.00 -111.99 57.84
N MET A 540 16.42 -111.54 56.73
CA MET A 540 16.55 -112.16 55.40
C MET A 540 16.00 -111.22 54.30
N ASP A 541 16.43 -111.48 53.06
CA ASP A 541 15.86 -111.03 51.78
C ASP A 541 15.96 -109.53 51.35
N PRO A 542 16.06 -109.24 50.02
CA PRO A 542 17.15 -108.36 49.58
C PRO A 542 16.86 -107.32 48.47
N ILE A 543 17.57 -106.18 48.54
CA ILE A 543 18.09 -105.40 47.38
C ILE A 543 17.00 -104.68 46.51
N PRO A 544 17.31 -103.62 45.72
CA PRO A 544 18.52 -102.80 45.61
C PRO A 544 18.36 -101.34 46.07
N ARG A 545 19.47 -100.71 46.48
CA ARG A 545 19.65 -99.26 46.24
C ARG A 545 19.97 -99.06 44.76
N HIS A 546 19.14 -98.34 44.01
CA HIS A 546 19.45 -98.03 42.61
C HIS A 546 20.37 -96.81 42.49
N ARG A 547 21.59 -97.03 41.97
CA ARG A 547 22.42 -95.95 41.41
C ARG A 547 21.86 -95.55 40.04
N ARG A 548 21.19 -94.41 39.96
CA ARG A 548 21.21 -93.48 38.79
C ARG A 548 21.06 -92.07 39.38
N ARG A 549 21.91 -91.04 39.25
CA ARG A 549 22.80 -90.48 38.20
C ARG A 549 22.82 -91.13 36.82
N VAL A 550 22.69 -90.29 35.79
CA VAL A 550 22.28 -90.60 34.40
C VAL A 550 20.74 -90.62 34.29
N ASN A 551 20.24 -89.86 33.31
CA ASN A 551 18.83 -89.57 32.99
C ASN A 551 18.05 -88.71 34.01
N LEU A 552 18.48 -87.45 34.15
CA LEU A 552 17.57 -86.32 34.46
C LEU A 552 18.04 -85.02 33.77
N LEU A 553 19.36 -84.89 33.49
CA LEU A 553 19.91 -83.79 32.67
C LEU A 553 19.22 -83.65 31.30
N GLN A 554 18.75 -84.74 30.69
CA GLN A 554 18.12 -84.68 29.37
C GLN A 554 16.68 -84.12 29.39
N GLU A 555 16.04 -84.02 30.55
CA GLU A 555 14.75 -83.33 30.71
C GLU A 555 14.96 -81.87 31.17
N GLU A 556 15.99 -81.59 31.96
CA GLU A 556 16.36 -80.22 32.37
C GLU A 556 17.03 -79.41 31.25
N GLU A 557 17.90 -80.02 30.43
CA GLU A 557 18.48 -79.39 29.23
C GLU A 557 17.38 -79.06 28.20
N GLY A 558 16.46 -79.99 27.96
CA GLY A 558 15.30 -79.76 27.08
C GLY A 558 14.42 -78.60 27.58
N SER A 559 14.09 -78.57 28.87
CA SER A 559 13.31 -77.48 29.49
C SER A 559 14.00 -76.11 29.36
N LEU A 560 15.32 -76.05 29.52
CA LEU A 560 16.10 -74.81 29.36
C LEU A 560 16.22 -74.36 27.90
N GLU A 561 16.42 -75.28 26.95
CA GLU A 561 16.43 -74.94 25.52
C GLU A 561 15.03 -74.55 25.01
N ASP A 562 13.96 -75.21 25.46
CA ASP A 562 12.57 -74.83 25.17
C ASP A 562 12.23 -73.44 25.73
N PHE A 563 12.61 -73.14 26.98
CA PHE A 563 12.42 -71.81 27.56
C PHE A 563 13.21 -70.73 26.79
N ALA A 564 14.48 -70.97 26.50
CA ALA A 564 15.32 -70.05 25.74
C ALA A 564 14.80 -69.85 24.30
N GLN A 565 14.22 -70.89 23.69
CA GLN A 565 13.61 -70.79 22.37
C GLN A 565 12.27 -70.03 22.42
N LEU A 566 11.43 -70.24 23.44
CA LEU A 566 10.20 -69.46 23.65
C LEU A 566 10.49 -67.99 23.92
N LEU A 567 11.55 -67.67 24.67
CA LEU A 567 12.01 -66.31 24.92
C LEU A 567 12.43 -65.63 23.60
N ARG A 568 13.31 -66.27 22.81
CA ARG A 568 13.69 -65.78 21.47
C ARG A 568 12.50 -65.64 20.52
N ASN A 569 11.57 -66.60 20.52
CA ASN A 569 10.38 -66.56 19.68
C ASN A 569 9.47 -65.37 20.03
N PHE A 570 9.25 -65.12 21.32
CA PHE A 570 8.44 -63.98 21.78
C PHE A 570 9.14 -62.64 21.54
N GLU A 571 10.44 -62.54 21.80
CA GLU A 571 11.22 -61.34 21.51
C GLU A 571 11.14 -60.98 20.01
N GLN A 572 11.44 -61.92 19.11
CA GLN A 572 11.40 -61.68 17.67
C GLN A 572 10.00 -61.28 17.20
N TRP A 573 8.95 -61.92 17.71
CA TRP A 573 7.56 -61.54 17.46
C TRP A 573 7.29 -60.10 17.91
N LEU A 574 7.70 -59.75 19.13
CA LEU A 574 7.49 -58.43 19.73
C LEU A 574 8.27 -57.33 19.00
N GLN A 575 9.50 -57.59 18.57
CA GLN A 575 10.29 -56.68 17.74
C GLN A 575 9.63 -56.45 16.37
N VAL A 576 9.15 -57.51 15.70
CA VAL A 576 8.46 -57.41 14.41
C VAL A 576 7.18 -56.58 14.53
N GLU A 577 6.32 -56.85 15.51
CA GLU A 577 5.07 -56.08 15.69
C GLU A 577 5.32 -54.63 16.13
N ASN A 578 6.31 -54.36 17.00
CA ASN A 578 6.75 -52.99 17.30
C ASN A 578 7.23 -52.26 16.02
N SER A 579 7.99 -52.93 15.15
CA SER A 579 8.50 -52.31 13.91
C SER A 579 7.36 -51.93 12.96
N LYS A 580 6.31 -52.77 12.87
CA LYS A 580 5.08 -52.45 12.13
C LYS A 580 4.36 -51.25 12.76
N LEU A 581 4.14 -51.27 14.07
CA LEU A 581 3.46 -50.20 14.81
C LEU A 581 4.16 -48.85 14.63
N VAL A 582 5.49 -48.79 14.79
CA VAL A 582 6.27 -47.56 14.58
C VAL A 582 6.16 -47.06 13.13
N ARG A 583 6.23 -47.95 12.13
CA ARG A 583 6.01 -47.58 10.71
C ARG A 583 4.62 -47.04 10.44
N ILE A 584 3.58 -47.59 11.08
CA ILE A 584 2.19 -47.14 10.94
C ILE A 584 1.97 -45.80 11.67
N ILE A 585 2.60 -45.59 12.83
CA ILE A 585 2.56 -44.31 13.56
C ILE A 585 3.23 -43.19 12.74
N ALA A 586 4.38 -43.48 12.12
CA ALA A 586 5.13 -42.54 11.28
C ALA A 586 4.51 -42.32 9.88
N MET A 587 3.52 -43.12 9.47
CA MET A 587 2.87 -42.99 8.17
C MET A 587 2.09 -41.67 8.08
N ARG A 588 2.46 -40.80 7.13
CA ARG A 588 1.79 -39.51 6.88
C ARG A 588 0.33 -39.76 6.47
N THR A 589 -0.60 -39.08 7.14
CA THR A 589 -2.04 -39.15 6.86
C THR A 589 -2.51 -37.85 6.23
N SER A 590 -2.33 -37.74 4.93
CA SER A 590 -2.73 -36.59 4.10
C SER A 590 -4.18 -36.67 3.61
N THR A 591 -4.69 -37.88 3.38
CA THR A 591 -6.01 -38.14 2.81
C THR A 591 -6.92 -38.91 3.78
N ALA A 592 -8.23 -38.91 3.49
CA ALA A 592 -9.18 -39.76 4.21
C ALA A 592 -8.96 -41.26 3.97
N GLU A 593 -8.24 -41.62 2.89
CA GLU A 593 -7.90 -43.00 2.55
C GLU A 593 -6.63 -43.46 3.29
N ASP A 594 -5.66 -42.57 3.49
CA ASP A 594 -4.52 -42.79 4.38
C ASP A 594 -4.98 -43.07 5.82
N LEU A 595 -6.02 -42.35 6.28
CA LEU A 595 -6.63 -42.57 7.61
C LEU A 595 -7.37 -43.90 7.70
N ARG A 596 -8.10 -44.32 6.66
CA ARG A 596 -8.77 -45.63 6.60
C ARG A 596 -7.76 -46.78 6.59
N THR A 597 -6.71 -46.68 5.78
CA THR A 597 -5.66 -47.70 5.71
C THR A 597 -4.82 -47.75 6.99
N ARG A 598 -4.52 -46.61 7.63
CA ARG A 598 -3.91 -46.54 8.97
C ARG A 598 -4.78 -47.23 10.02
N LYS A 599 -6.11 -46.97 10.02
CA LYS A 599 -7.05 -47.62 10.94
C LYS A 599 -7.07 -49.14 10.74
N SER A 600 -7.21 -49.62 9.50
CA SER A 600 -7.22 -51.06 9.20
C SER A 600 -5.95 -51.76 9.65
N LYS A 601 -4.78 -51.16 9.44
CA LYS A 601 -3.48 -51.73 9.86
C LYS A 601 -3.28 -51.73 11.38
N LEU A 602 -3.86 -50.78 12.11
CA LEU A 602 -3.85 -50.81 13.59
C LEU A 602 -4.81 -51.88 14.12
N GLN A 603 -5.97 -52.08 13.50
CA GLN A 603 -6.91 -53.16 13.85
C GLN A 603 -6.32 -54.55 13.55
N GLU A 604 -5.48 -54.70 12.52
CA GLU A 604 -4.70 -55.91 12.24
C GLU A 604 -3.71 -56.22 13.39
N LEU A 605 -2.96 -55.22 13.86
CA LEU A 605 -2.06 -55.38 15.02
C LEU A 605 -2.80 -55.65 16.33
N GLU A 606 -3.96 -55.00 16.53
CA GLU A 606 -4.84 -55.22 17.69
C GLU A 606 -5.40 -56.65 17.72
N ALA A 607 -5.78 -57.19 16.57
CA ALA A 607 -6.21 -58.59 16.42
C ALA A 607 -5.10 -59.62 16.71
N ARG A 608 -3.82 -59.23 16.67
CA ARG A 608 -2.67 -60.09 17.04
C ARG A 608 -2.22 -59.94 18.50
N VAL A 609 -2.80 -59.03 19.28
CA VAL A 609 -2.50 -58.93 20.74
C VAL A 609 -2.78 -60.23 21.49
N PRO A 610 -3.87 -61.01 21.22
CA PRO A 610 -4.08 -62.31 21.87
C PRO A 610 -3.00 -63.35 21.53
N GLU A 611 -2.42 -63.30 20.32
CA GLU A 611 -1.34 -64.19 19.89
C GLU A 611 -0.07 -63.95 20.72
N GLY A 612 0.35 -62.67 20.84
CA GLY A 612 1.45 -62.27 21.70
C GLY A 612 1.20 -62.52 23.19
N GLN A 613 -0.04 -62.36 23.65
CA GLN A 613 -0.42 -62.65 25.04
C GLN A 613 -0.31 -64.15 25.34
N HIS A 614 -0.72 -65.03 24.41
CA HIS A 614 -0.56 -66.47 24.53
C HIS A 614 0.91 -66.91 24.51
N LEU A 615 1.75 -66.32 23.65
CA LEU A 615 3.20 -66.57 23.64
C LEU A 615 3.84 -66.16 24.98
N PHE A 616 3.50 -64.98 25.50
CA PHE A 616 3.98 -64.49 26.81
C PHE A 616 3.49 -65.36 27.98
N GLU A 617 2.24 -65.83 27.94
CA GLU A 617 1.71 -66.74 28.98
C GLU A 617 2.36 -68.12 28.97
N ASN A 618 2.74 -68.65 27.80
CA ASN A 618 3.48 -69.90 27.73
C ASN A 618 4.92 -69.76 28.24
N LEU A 619 5.57 -68.61 27.99
CA LEU A 619 6.86 -68.24 28.58
C LEU A 619 6.77 -68.18 30.12
N LEU A 620 5.71 -67.57 30.67
CA LEU A 620 5.47 -67.52 32.12
C LEU A 620 5.16 -68.88 32.77
N ARG A 621 4.61 -69.85 32.02
CA ARG A 621 4.28 -71.20 32.54
C ARG A 621 5.51 -72.08 32.78
N LEU A 622 6.63 -71.80 32.10
CA LEU A 622 7.91 -72.52 32.21
C LEU A 622 8.93 -71.72 33.02
N GLY A 623 8.47 -71.06 34.10
CA GLY A 623 9.18 -69.97 34.78
C GLY A 623 10.65 -70.25 35.18
N PRO A 624 11.52 -69.23 35.14
CA PRO A 624 12.97 -69.41 35.04
C PRO A 624 13.65 -69.90 36.33
N ALA A 625 14.65 -70.78 36.15
CA ALA A 625 15.53 -71.25 37.22
C ALA A 625 16.57 -70.18 37.61
N ARG A 626 16.18 -69.22 38.45
CA ARG A 626 17.02 -68.27 39.23
C ARG A 626 17.99 -67.33 38.48
N GLY A 627 18.23 -67.48 37.17
CA GLY A 627 19.26 -66.71 36.44
C GLY A 627 18.78 -65.71 35.39
N THR A 628 17.58 -65.89 34.82
CA THR A 628 17.06 -65.10 33.67
C THR A 628 15.85 -64.23 34.05
N SER A 629 15.83 -63.69 35.28
CA SER A 629 14.73 -62.84 35.76
C SER A 629 14.70 -61.50 35.02
N ASP A 630 15.87 -60.87 34.88
CA ASP A 630 16.00 -59.48 34.40
C ASP A 630 15.59 -59.36 32.93
N GLU A 631 16.01 -60.29 32.07
CA GLU A 631 15.61 -60.37 30.66
C GLU A 631 14.09 -60.55 30.48
N LEU A 632 13.46 -61.32 31.39
CA LEU A 632 12.01 -61.53 31.40
C LEU A 632 11.26 -60.27 31.88
N GLU A 633 11.81 -59.52 32.84
CA GLU A 633 11.26 -58.24 33.29
C GLU A 633 11.40 -57.14 32.23
N ASP A 634 12.52 -57.08 31.51
CA ASP A 634 12.69 -56.20 30.34
C ASP A 634 11.69 -56.55 29.21
N LEU A 635 11.54 -57.84 28.86
CA LEU A 635 10.54 -58.28 27.88
C LEU A 635 9.10 -57.96 28.33
N ARG A 636 8.80 -58.11 29.62
CA ARG A 636 7.52 -57.73 30.23
C ARG A 636 7.28 -56.22 30.15
N TYR A 637 8.30 -55.39 30.38
CA TYR A 637 8.23 -53.94 30.20
C TYR A 637 8.01 -53.57 28.73
N GLN A 638 8.75 -54.17 27.79
CA GLN A 638 8.59 -53.96 26.35
C GLN A 638 7.18 -54.38 25.86
N TRP A 639 6.63 -55.48 26.37
CA TRP A 639 5.28 -55.96 26.06
C TRP A 639 4.19 -55.02 26.60
N MET A 640 4.36 -54.50 27.82
CA MET A 640 3.50 -53.45 28.38
C MET A 640 3.55 -52.17 27.54
N LEU A 641 4.75 -51.75 27.15
CA LEU A 641 4.99 -50.54 26.37
C LEU A 641 4.43 -50.63 24.94
N TYR A 642 4.53 -51.80 24.29
CA TYR A 642 3.87 -52.08 23.01
C TYR A 642 2.35 -51.97 23.13
N LYS A 643 1.75 -52.62 24.14
CA LYS A 643 0.30 -52.58 24.38
C LYS A 643 -0.21 -51.17 24.67
N SER A 644 0.54 -50.34 25.40
CA SER A 644 0.21 -48.91 25.54
C SER A 644 0.27 -48.19 24.19
N LYS A 645 1.43 -48.21 23.52
CA LYS A 645 1.64 -47.50 22.23
C LYS A 645 0.59 -47.87 21.18
N LEU A 646 0.17 -49.13 21.11
CA LEU A 646 -0.89 -49.60 20.21
C LEU A 646 -2.26 -49.01 20.57
N LYS A 647 -2.63 -49.08 21.86
CA LYS A 647 -3.87 -48.51 22.39
C LYS A 647 -3.93 -46.99 22.24
N ASP A 648 -2.82 -46.29 22.50
CA ASP A 648 -2.68 -44.85 22.35
C ASP A 648 -2.80 -44.43 20.87
N ALA A 649 -2.17 -45.17 19.94
CA ALA A 649 -2.33 -44.98 18.50
C ALA A 649 -3.78 -45.22 18.03
N GLY A 650 -4.50 -46.15 18.65
CA GLY A 650 -5.94 -46.37 18.45
C GLY A 650 -6.78 -45.20 18.95
N HIS A 651 -6.57 -44.74 20.18
CA HIS A 651 -7.31 -43.62 20.78
C HIS A 651 -7.16 -42.31 19.99
N LEU A 652 -5.97 -42.03 19.44
CA LEU A 652 -5.74 -40.88 18.57
C LEU A 652 -6.61 -40.90 17.28
N LEU A 653 -6.92 -42.10 16.75
CA LEU A 653 -7.88 -42.22 15.65
C LEU A 653 -9.33 -42.10 16.14
N THR A 654 -9.68 -42.67 17.30
CA THR A 654 -11.05 -42.59 17.84
C THR A 654 -11.47 -41.14 18.14
N GLN A 655 -10.56 -40.29 18.64
CA GLN A 655 -10.81 -38.86 18.84
C GLN A 655 -11.07 -38.07 17.54
N SER A 656 -10.75 -38.64 16.37
CA SER A 656 -10.99 -38.02 15.06
C SER A 656 -12.31 -38.44 14.38
N SER A 657 -13.13 -39.26 15.05
CA SER A 657 -14.43 -39.71 14.54
C SER A 657 -15.58 -38.79 15.01
N PRO A 658 -16.47 -38.30 14.11
CA PRO A 658 -17.63 -37.50 14.51
C PRO A 658 -18.79 -38.39 14.99
N GLY A 659 -19.32 -38.11 16.19
CA GLY A 659 -20.48 -38.78 16.81
C GLY A 659 -21.14 -37.88 17.86
N GLU A 660 -22.43 -38.10 18.13
CA GLU A 660 -23.36 -37.13 18.75
C GLU A 660 -23.23 -36.92 20.28
N PRO A 661 -23.86 -35.86 20.85
CA PRO A 661 -23.49 -35.32 22.18
C PRO A 661 -24.57 -35.42 23.28
N THR A 662 -24.14 -35.52 24.54
CA THR A 662 -24.94 -35.24 25.74
C THR A 662 -24.09 -34.62 26.85
N GLY A 663 -24.68 -33.71 27.66
CA GLY A 663 -24.11 -33.24 28.93
C GLY A 663 -23.40 -31.87 28.93
N PHE A 664 -24.01 -30.89 29.62
CA PHE A 664 -23.35 -29.70 30.18
C PHE A 664 -22.35 -30.15 31.28
N GLN A 665 -21.29 -29.45 31.70
CA GLN A 665 -20.77 -28.07 31.54
C GLN A 665 -19.24 -28.12 31.94
N LYS A 666 -18.32 -27.16 31.75
CA LYS A 666 -18.33 -25.72 31.40
C LYS A 666 -17.31 -25.41 30.27
N THR A 667 -16.50 -24.36 30.42
CA THR A 667 -15.55 -23.74 29.45
C THR A 667 -14.40 -23.07 30.28
N PRO A 668 -13.32 -22.43 29.72
CA PRO A 668 -13.06 -22.10 28.30
C PRO A 668 -11.60 -22.22 27.78
N ARG A 669 -11.42 -22.54 26.49
CA ARG A 669 -10.97 -21.59 25.42
C ARG A 669 -10.60 -22.28 24.08
N TRP A 670 -10.80 -21.51 23.00
CA TRP A 670 -10.14 -21.56 21.68
C TRP A 670 -10.26 -22.85 20.83
N ARG A 671 -10.94 -22.73 19.66
CA ARG A 671 -10.98 -23.75 18.59
C ARG A 671 -10.85 -23.08 17.22
N GLY A 672 -9.91 -23.57 16.41
CA GLY A 672 -9.33 -22.89 15.24
C GLY A 672 -10.24 -22.49 14.05
N LEU A 673 -9.69 -21.61 13.21
CA LEU A 673 -10.33 -20.93 12.08
C LEU A 673 -10.84 -21.84 10.94
N GLY A 674 -10.43 -23.11 10.87
CA GLY A 674 -10.66 -23.99 9.71
C GLY A 674 -12.14 -24.22 9.34
N SER A 675 -13.07 -24.09 10.30
CA SER A 675 -14.51 -24.23 10.05
C SER A 675 -15.08 -23.08 9.18
N LEU A 676 -14.57 -21.86 9.38
CA LEU A 676 -15.07 -20.66 8.70
C LEU A 676 -14.64 -20.64 7.23
N PHE A 677 -13.37 -20.93 6.94
CA PHE A 677 -12.87 -20.97 5.56
C PHE A 677 -13.65 -21.94 4.68
N ARG A 678 -14.01 -23.14 5.18
CA ARG A 678 -14.81 -24.09 4.38
C ARG A 678 -16.21 -23.56 4.05
N ARG A 679 -16.88 -22.89 5.00
CA ARG A 679 -18.19 -22.25 4.76
C ARG A 679 -18.09 -21.04 3.84
N VAL A 680 -17.07 -20.20 4.02
CA VAL A 680 -16.82 -19.03 3.16
C VAL A 680 -16.51 -19.45 1.72
N CYS A 681 -15.62 -20.42 1.50
CA CYS A 681 -15.31 -20.91 0.15
C CYS A 681 -16.53 -21.54 -0.56
N CYS A 682 -17.37 -22.31 0.15
CA CYS A 682 -18.58 -22.90 -0.43
C CYS A 682 -19.64 -21.87 -0.85
N VAL A 683 -19.61 -20.64 -0.33
CA VAL A 683 -20.50 -19.54 -0.75
C VAL A 683 -19.81 -18.57 -1.72
N ALA A 684 -18.51 -18.33 -1.54
CA ALA A 684 -17.73 -17.41 -2.38
C ALA A 684 -17.44 -17.98 -3.77
N LEU A 685 -17.15 -19.28 -3.92
CA LEU A 685 -16.88 -19.91 -5.22
C LEU A 685 -18.05 -19.79 -6.21
N PRO A 686 -19.32 -20.13 -5.88
CA PRO A 686 -20.43 -19.94 -6.82
C PRO A 686 -20.69 -18.45 -7.11
N LEU A 687 -20.46 -17.55 -6.15
CA LEU A 687 -20.55 -16.10 -6.37
C LEU A 687 -19.46 -15.57 -7.32
N GLN A 688 -18.23 -16.05 -7.18
CA GLN A 688 -17.11 -15.70 -8.05
C GLN A 688 -17.30 -16.28 -9.46
N LEU A 689 -17.80 -17.52 -9.58
CA LEU A 689 -18.17 -18.12 -10.86
C LEU A 689 -19.30 -17.35 -11.53
N LEU A 690 -20.31 -16.88 -10.79
CA LEU A 690 -21.39 -16.06 -11.32
C LEU A 690 -20.90 -14.66 -11.73
N LEU A 691 -19.96 -14.05 -10.98
CA LEU A 691 -19.32 -12.79 -11.38
C LEU A 691 -18.48 -12.95 -12.65
N LEU A 692 -17.76 -14.07 -12.77
CA LEU A 692 -16.93 -14.40 -13.94
C LEU A 692 -17.81 -14.74 -15.17
N LEU A 693 -18.97 -15.37 -14.96
CA LEU A 693 -20.01 -15.54 -15.98
C LEU A 693 -20.57 -14.18 -16.45
N PHE A 694 -20.82 -13.24 -15.53
CA PHE A 694 -21.24 -11.88 -15.89
C PHE A 694 -20.15 -11.11 -16.67
N LEU A 695 -18.88 -11.26 -16.30
CA LEU A 695 -17.75 -10.73 -17.08
C LEU A 695 -17.67 -11.37 -18.47
N LEU A 696 -17.85 -12.69 -18.58
CA LEU A 696 -17.91 -13.38 -19.87
C LEU A 696 -19.09 -12.88 -20.72
N LEU A 697 -20.25 -12.62 -20.11
CA LEU A 697 -21.40 -12.02 -20.79
C LEU A 697 -21.11 -10.57 -21.25
N LEU A 698 -20.34 -9.80 -20.49
CA LEU A 698 -19.89 -8.45 -20.89
C LEU A 698 -18.86 -8.48 -22.03
N PHE A 699 -18.08 -9.56 -22.19
CA PHE A 699 -17.21 -9.78 -23.35
C PHE A 699 -17.93 -10.42 -24.55
N LEU A 700 -19.08 -11.08 -24.35
CA LEU A 700 -19.92 -11.67 -25.41
C LEU A 700 -21.05 -10.75 -25.89
N LEU A 701 -21.41 -9.73 -25.09
CA LEU A 701 -22.07 -8.54 -25.60
C LEU A 701 -21.14 -7.91 -26.66
N PRO A 702 -21.61 -7.64 -27.88
CA PRO A 702 -20.78 -6.95 -28.87
C PRO A 702 -20.45 -5.57 -28.32
N VAL A 703 -19.18 -5.36 -27.98
CA VAL A 703 -18.66 -4.04 -27.60
C VAL A 703 -18.90 -3.13 -28.78
N ARG A 704 -19.91 -2.26 -28.64
CA ARG A 704 -20.22 -1.23 -29.62
C ARG A 704 -19.13 -0.19 -29.54
N GLU A 705 -18.09 -0.38 -30.34
CA GLU A 705 -17.04 0.60 -30.59
C GLU A 705 -17.69 1.86 -31.17
N GLU A 706 -18.10 2.79 -30.31
CA GLU A 706 -18.30 4.19 -30.67
C GLU A 706 -16.94 4.86 -30.89
N ASP A 707 -16.19 4.30 -31.83
CA ASP A 707 -15.11 4.97 -32.52
C ASP A 707 -15.75 6.13 -33.30
N ARG A 708 -15.77 7.32 -32.69
CA ARG A 708 -16.43 8.52 -33.21
C ARG A 708 -15.65 9.15 -34.37
N SER A 709 -15.36 8.36 -35.38
CA SER A 709 -15.02 8.86 -36.71
C SER A 709 -16.23 9.57 -37.31
N CYS A 710 -16.04 10.79 -37.81
CA CYS A 710 -17.13 11.62 -38.34
C CYS A 710 -17.54 11.20 -39.77
N THR A 711 -17.85 9.91 -39.97
CA THR A 711 -18.16 9.31 -41.27
C THR A 711 -19.64 9.00 -41.47
N LEU A 712 -20.39 8.73 -40.39
CA LEU A 712 -21.79 8.26 -40.46
C LEU A 712 -22.86 9.34 -40.21
N ALA A 713 -22.47 10.61 -40.06
CA ALA A 713 -23.36 11.72 -39.72
C ALA A 713 -23.61 12.71 -40.89
N ASN A 714 -23.21 12.38 -42.12
CA ASN A 714 -23.39 13.24 -43.30
C ASN A 714 -24.52 12.76 -44.23
N ASN A 715 -25.77 12.90 -43.78
CA ASN A 715 -26.96 12.55 -44.56
C ASN A 715 -27.28 13.53 -45.71
N PHE A 716 -26.45 14.56 -45.95
CA PHE A 716 -26.60 15.48 -47.09
C PHE A 716 -25.69 15.15 -48.28
N ALA A 717 -24.68 14.29 -48.12
CA ALA A 717 -23.70 13.98 -49.17
C ALA A 717 -24.05 12.76 -50.06
N ARG A 718 -25.26 12.19 -49.94
CA ARG A 718 -25.68 10.98 -50.70
C ARG A 718 -27.02 11.05 -51.44
N SER A 719 -27.66 12.22 -51.47
CA SER A 719 -28.98 12.42 -52.13
C SER A 719 -28.92 12.82 -53.62
N PHE A 720 -27.72 13.03 -54.20
CA PHE A 720 -27.56 13.66 -55.53
C PHE A 720 -26.86 12.81 -56.61
N THR A 721 -27.06 11.49 -56.62
CA THR A 721 -26.63 10.62 -57.75
C THR A 721 -27.67 9.54 -58.07
N LEU A 722 -28.72 9.90 -58.83
CA LEU A 722 -29.67 9.08 -59.61
C LEU A 722 -30.93 9.97 -59.85
N MET A 723 -31.44 10.25 -61.06
CA MET A 723 -30.92 10.16 -62.42
C MET A 723 -31.39 11.41 -63.21
N LEU A 724 -30.57 11.94 -64.11
CA LEU A 724 -31.08 12.74 -65.25
C LEU A 724 -30.07 12.68 -66.41
N ARG A 725 -30.28 11.74 -67.34
CA ARG A 725 -29.57 11.71 -68.62
C ARG A 725 -30.19 12.76 -69.54
N TYR A 726 -29.50 13.88 -69.74
CA TYR A 726 -29.89 14.84 -70.77
C TYR A 726 -29.40 14.35 -72.14
N ASN A 727 -30.33 13.86 -72.96
CA ASN A 727 -30.10 13.55 -74.37
C ASN A 727 -30.60 14.73 -75.22
N GLY A 728 -29.74 15.73 -75.44
CA GLY A 728 -30.02 16.88 -76.30
C GLY A 728 -28.73 17.60 -76.69
N PRO A 729 -28.70 18.32 -77.83
CA PRO A 729 -27.56 19.15 -78.21
C PRO A 729 -27.42 20.35 -77.26
N PRO A 730 -26.20 20.90 -77.08
CA PRO A 730 -25.99 22.07 -76.24
C PRO A 730 -26.62 23.33 -76.86
N PRO A 731 -27.15 24.26 -76.04
CA PRO A 731 -27.51 25.60 -76.53
C PRO A 731 -26.26 26.41 -76.89
N THR A 732 -26.44 27.34 -77.83
CA THR A 732 -25.44 28.32 -78.30
C THR A 732 -25.24 29.47 -77.32
#